data_AF-A0A6C0JHK5-F1
#
_entry.id   AF-A0A6C0JHK5-F1
#
_cell.length_a   1.000
_cell.length_b   1.000
_cell.length_c   1.000
_cell.angle_alpha   90.00
_cell.angle_beta   90.00
_cell.angle_gamma   90.00
#
_symmetry.space_group_name_H-M   'P 1'
#
loop_
_entity.id
_entity.type
_entity.pdbx_description
1 polymer ?
#
loop_
_entity_poly.entity_id
_entity_poly.type
_entity_poly.pdbx_seq_one_letter_code
_entity_poly.pdbx_strand_id
1 'polypeptide(L)'
;MLQDEVGKEKTVPKSESLENMIKKESILSYDAMCVRKKSNWGKVSKIYKFDEENFQPQTLLNDMPDYSPKLEVLLDKIDELDRKDMKEHGKMFKHFIFSDLKSTAYGAKIIASALIAKGMKLGYEAKQLKPGNSKKNDIDDEMTGGEGPGKKPKKEKRYGKIEMIPLDVLQQTQYNNFYLLASISIYDQPINTKTKKEILANFNKRPDNVYGENVRIIVMDSGFKEGIDLFDIKYVHLYEPSTVASDEKQVIGRGTRTCGQKGLDFHPQKGWPLHVFIYDLMIPDKLQKTFLNSKSAIELYLKAMNLDIRLLNFAHDLEKTSIIGSVDYDLNKNIHSFSIPMVSLDNGDVNEHLPGSKEAMYNGGGPKRRLVLRDGPPIIIPAPQRLGFEAMREHIQDQYSEFTWTNVKMENLCEEKQKGGAGTIINFTPTQDFVRHYFTPTNPVKGMLLYHSVGTGKTCSAIAAATNNFEKQGYTILWVTRTTLKSDIWKNMFDMVCSESIRHEIQTNDLKIPDEQDKRMRLLSKSWKIRPMSYKQFSNLVSKQNSLYDDLVKINGKEDPLRKTLLIIDEAHKLYGGDDLSSLEKPDMNALHKALMYSYQYSGINSVKLLLMTATPITNNPMELIKLLNLCKPQSEQMPEDFTNFSGKYLNNEGEFTERGRMEYLDEISGYLSYLNREKDARQFAQPIIERINVPIVKDVKMVERFDKKIVGDFLNSDVPKLQQQIIDETNKIRTSEFADIDANKFKFLREEICGDLEGRPLKQCGKIVNANIRELVKEAKGEVKEMRENIKKIRQLVIQQKKLKQISFKEIKGNVENNAEKYKKYKESLFYLLKNTCAKKITSETNFKEAVKEHPEILETDNLLASYNEEIENLHGQIKNQMTNYKNRMAHLKGILKKKDLSELERSVIKLTIKDEQKDFKGLMKATKKTVSKAEKEIKKKVKTTEKQRKKNVEKIRKTIKKQIKVEKKNEKDIEKEEKKLRKTLRKERDYVEEIKDEKLNDLVGKYKNKALDQMVDLNEEMLEAEKERENIKMEKMREREHMRQTKKANKEREQQEKKIVKAAEQQRKKEEKLREKEDKKAEKERQRGTLKLQKEAARKTKKNQK
;
A
#
# COMPACT_ATOMS: atom_id res chain seq x y z
N MET A 1 17.45 52.89 37.77
CA MET A 1 17.15 51.67 38.55
C MET A 1 15.63 51.58 38.73
N LEU A 2 14.94 51.23 37.66
CA LEU A 2 13.50 50.99 37.62
C LEU A 2 13.33 49.63 36.93
N GLN A 3 12.71 48.67 37.60
CA GLN A 3 12.26 47.43 37.00
C GLN A 3 10.77 47.30 37.26
N ASP A 4 10.08 47.06 36.15
CA ASP A 4 8.65 47.07 35.94
C ASP A 4 7.93 45.82 36.48
N GLU A 5 6.64 46.05 36.56
CA GLU A 5 5.50 45.24 36.92
C GLU A 5 5.16 44.07 35.96
N VAL A 6 4.42 43.10 36.53
CA VAL A 6 3.38 42.22 35.93
C VAL A 6 3.80 40.90 35.26
N GLY A 7 3.26 39.81 35.81
CA GLY A 7 3.10 38.54 35.08
C GLY A 7 2.50 37.38 35.89
N LYS A 8 1.21 37.45 36.23
CA LYS A 8 0.41 36.38 36.85
C LYS A 8 0.53 35.05 36.08
N GLU A 9 1.12 34.03 36.71
CA GLU A 9 0.99 32.63 36.28
C GLU A 9 -0.45 32.14 36.49
N LYS A 10 -1.19 31.97 35.40
CA LYS A 10 -2.44 31.20 35.38
C LYS A 10 -2.10 29.72 35.53
N THR A 11 -2.48 29.13 36.66
CA THR A 11 -2.62 27.69 36.84
C THR A 11 -3.54 27.12 35.74
N VAL A 12 -2.96 26.31 34.86
CA VAL A 12 -3.69 25.54 33.83
C VAL A 12 -4.45 24.40 34.52
N PRO A 13 -5.75 24.16 34.25
CA PRO A 13 -6.45 23.02 34.82
C PRO A 13 -5.86 21.71 34.28
N LYS A 14 -5.31 20.88 35.18
CA LYS A 14 -4.83 19.53 34.89
C LYS A 14 -6.00 18.55 34.61
N SER A 15 -5.66 17.57 33.77
CA SER A 15 -6.22 16.23 33.57
C SER A 15 -7.67 15.96 33.14
N GLU A 16 -8.68 16.77 33.47
CA GLU A 16 -10.07 16.29 33.31
C GLU A 16 -10.55 16.15 31.83
N SER A 17 -9.90 16.86 30.90
CA SER A 17 -10.21 16.76 29.47
C SER A 17 -9.58 15.54 28.79
N LEU A 18 -8.43 15.05 29.27
CA LEU A 18 -7.67 14.00 28.58
C LEU A 18 -8.26 12.62 28.91
N GLU A 19 -8.61 12.38 30.17
CA GLU A 19 -9.29 11.15 30.61
C GLU A 19 -10.65 10.97 29.94
N ASN A 20 -11.37 12.07 29.68
CA ASN A 20 -12.64 12.05 28.94
C ASN A 20 -12.48 11.99 27.40
N MET A 21 -11.25 12.01 26.88
CA MET A 21 -10.92 11.78 25.46
C MET A 21 -10.46 10.34 25.22
N ILE A 22 -9.79 9.75 26.20
CA ILE A 22 -9.34 8.36 26.23
C ILE A 22 -10.50 7.35 26.32
N LYS A 23 -11.69 7.79 26.76
CA LYS A 23 -12.90 6.93 26.89
C LYS A 23 -13.59 6.56 25.57
N LYS A 24 -13.22 7.11 24.41
CA LYS A 24 -13.75 6.67 23.09
C LYS A 24 -12.76 5.68 22.47
N GLU A 25 -13.14 4.41 22.35
CA GLU A 25 -12.35 3.36 21.70
C GLU A 25 -12.18 3.64 20.17
N SER A 26 -11.26 4.54 19.80
CA SER A 26 -10.78 4.68 18.43
C SER A 26 -9.67 3.65 18.18
N ILE A 27 -9.78 2.92 17.08
CA ILE A 27 -8.75 1.99 16.61
C ILE A 27 -7.68 2.86 15.93
N LEU A 28 -6.45 2.81 16.41
CA LEU A 28 -5.35 3.58 15.84
C LEU A 28 -4.61 2.77 14.76
N SER A 29 -4.28 1.52 15.09
CA SER A 29 -3.52 0.60 14.25
C SER A 29 -3.88 -0.85 14.61
N TYR A 30 -3.38 -1.80 13.84
CA TYR A 30 -3.53 -3.23 14.09
C TYR A 30 -2.17 -3.85 14.42
N ASP A 31 -2.16 -4.89 15.26
CA ASP A 31 -0.98 -5.72 15.48
C ASP A 31 -0.79 -6.68 14.30
N ALA A 32 0.28 -6.50 13.52
CA ALA A 32 0.52 -7.26 12.30
C ALA A 32 0.61 -8.78 12.58
N MET A 33 1.32 -9.19 13.63
CA MET A 33 1.48 -10.62 13.96
C MET A 33 0.18 -11.25 14.44
N CYS A 34 -0.67 -10.50 15.15
CA CYS A 34 -2.01 -10.92 15.51
C CYS A 34 -2.87 -11.12 14.26
N VAL A 35 -2.91 -10.14 13.35
CA VAL A 35 -3.66 -10.24 12.09
C VAL A 35 -3.21 -11.49 11.34
N ARG A 36 -1.90 -11.69 11.16
CA ARG A 36 -1.36 -12.84 10.43
C ARG A 36 -1.76 -14.19 11.02
N LYS A 37 -1.67 -14.35 12.35
CA LYS A 37 -2.03 -15.59 13.05
C LYS A 37 -3.54 -15.84 13.04
N LYS A 38 -4.36 -14.82 13.31
CA LYS A 38 -5.82 -14.96 13.36
C LYS A 38 -6.42 -15.21 11.98
N SER A 39 -5.84 -14.64 10.92
CA SER A 39 -6.22 -14.94 9.54
C SER A 39 -5.99 -16.40 9.12
N ASN A 40 -5.21 -17.17 9.90
CA ASN A 40 -4.98 -18.60 9.69
C ASN A 40 -5.93 -19.46 10.53
N TRP A 41 -6.12 -19.12 11.81
CA TRP A 41 -7.11 -19.74 12.70
C TRP A 41 -7.46 -18.82 13.87
N GLY A 42 -8.76 -18.67 14.19
CA GLY A 42 -9.24 -17.74 15.21
C GLY A 42 -8.88 -18.10 16.66
N LYS A 43 -8.92 -19.38 17.05
CA LYS A 43 -8.92 -19.80 18.47
C LYS A 43 -7.86 -20.85 18.81
N VAL A 44 -6.98 -20.54 19.77
CA VAL A 44 -5.99 -21.53 20.23
C VAL A 44 -6.63 -22.45 21.27
N SER A 45 -6.77 -23.72 20.93
CA SER A 45 -7.19 -24.76 21.87
C SER A 45 -6.43 -26.06 21.59
N LYS A 46 -6.24 -26.88 22.63
CA LYS A 46 -5.61 -28.21 22.49
C LYS A 46 -6.53 -29.20 21.76
N ILE A 47 -7.84 -29.02 21.87
CA ILE A 47 -8.84 -29.90 21.23
C ILE A 47 -8.74 -29.94 19.71
N TYR A 48 -8.06 -28.98 19.09
CA TYR A 48 -7.87 -28.88 17.65
C TYR A 48 -6.55 -29.49 17.16
N LYS A 49 -5.72 -30.04 18.06
CA LYS A 49 -4.39 -30.55 17.73
C LYS A 49 -4.39 -32.07 17.72
N PHE A 50 -4.06 -32.67 16.58
CA PHE A 50 -4.05 -34.12 16.43
C PHE A 50 -3.03 -34.84 17.33
N ASP A 51 -1.98 -34.14 17.77
CA ASP A 51 -0.94 -34.68 18.67
C ASP A 51 -1.21 -34.40 20.16
N GLU A 52 -2.43 -33.99 20.52
CA GLU A 52 -2.89 -33.85 21.91
C GLU A 52 -3.96 -34.92 22.24
N GLU A 53 -4.00 -35.39 23.49
CA GLU A 53 -4.89 -36.47 23.94
C GLU A 53 -6.38 -36.13 23.81
N ASN A 54 -6.71 -34.84 23.88
CA ASN A 54 -8.07 -34.34 23.83
C ASN A 54 -8.48 -33.86 22.43
N PHE A 55 -7.82 -34.34 21.37
CA PHE A 55 -8.17 -34.01 20.00
C PHE A 55 -9.62 -34.41 19.70
N GLN A 56 -10.42 -33.45 19.22
CA GLN A 56 -11.82 -33.64 18.87
C GLN A 56 -12.02 -33.30 17.38
N PRO A 57 -11.90 -34.29 16.47
CA PRO A 57 -11.99 -34.07 15.03
C PRO A 57 -13.31 -33.44 14.59
N GLN A 58 -14.44 -33.93 15.13
CA GLN A 58 -15.77 -33.44 14.76
C GLN A 58 -16.02 -32.00 15.23
N THR A 59 -15.56 -31.65 16.43
CA THR A 59 -15.62 -30.27 16.94
C THR A 59 -14.81 -29.34 16.04
N LEU A 60 -13.62 -29.77 15.59
CA LEU A 60 -12.80 -29.00 14.66
C LEU A 60 -13.53 -28.73 13.34
N LEU A 61 -14.16 -29.74 12.73
CA LEU A 61 -14.90 -29.57 11.48
C LEU A 61 -16.10 -28.62 11.63
N ASN A 62 -16.82 -28.71 12.74
CA ASN A 62 -17.98 -27.86 13.02
C ASN A 62 -17.60 -26.40 13.28
N ASP A 63 -16.45 -26.16 13.92
CA ASP A 63 -15.96 -24.82 14.26
C ASP A 63 -15.18 -24.15 13.12
N MET A 64 -14.66 -24.95 12.17
CA MET A 64 -13.80 -24.48 11.08
C MET A 64 -14.43 -23.35 10.24
N PRO A 65 -15.71 -23.37 9.84
CA PRO A 65 -16.32 -22.28 9.08
C PRO A 65 -16.30 -20.92 9.79
N ASP A 66 -16.30 -20.91 11.12
CA ASP A 66 -16.34 -19.68 11.94
C ASP A 66 -14.94 -19.19 12.34
N TYR A 67 -13.98 -20.11 12.51
CA TYR A 67 -12.61 -19.81 12.95
C TYR A 67 -11.58 -19.75 11.83
N SER A 68 -11.79 -20.47 10.73
CA SER A 68 -11.03 -20.35 9.49
C SER A 68 -11.87 -20.76 8.27
N PRO A 69 -12.68 -19.82 7.73
CA PRO A 69 -13.36 -20.01 6.44
C PRO A 69 -12.39 -20.41 5.33
N LYS A 70 -11.14 -19.94 5.42
CA LYS A 70 -10.07 -20.22 4.46
C LYS A 70 -9.66 -21.69 4.45
N LEU A 71 -9.64 -22.35 5.61
CA LEU A 71 -9.31 -23.77 5.71
C LEU A 71 -10.40 -24.64 5.09
N GLU A 72 -11.66 -24.28 5.32
CA GLU A 72 -12.82 -24.92 4.69
C GLU A 72 -12.74 -24.83 3.17
N VAL A 73 -12.54 -23.62 2.62
CA VAL A 73 -12.41 -23.41 1.17
C VAL A 73 -11.20 -24.14 0.58
N LEU A 74 -10.08 -24.25 1.32
CA LEU A 74 -8.93 -25.03 0.88
C LEU A 74 -9.29 -26.50 0.72
N LEU A 75 -9.96 -27.10 1.70
CA LEU A 75 -10.38 -28.50 1.66
C LEU A 75 -11.43 -28.74 0.57
N ASP A 76 -12.43 -27.86 0.46
CA ASP A 76 -13.46 -27.94 -0.57
C ASP A 76 -12.85 -27.84 -1.98
N LYS A 77 -11.81 -27.00 -2.16
CA LYS A 77 -11.09 -26.89 -3.43
C LYS A 77 -10.32 -28.17 -3.76
N ILE A 78 -9.72 -28.83 -2.77
CA ILE A 78 -9.08 -30.14 -2.98
C ILE A 78 -10.14 -31.16 -3.42
N ASP A 79 -11.29 -31.22 -2.75
CA ASP A 79 -12.39 -32.12 -3.09
C ASP A 79 -12.99 -31.82 -4.49
N GLU A 80 -13.02 -30.55 -4.92
CA GLU A 80 -13.40 -30.13 -6.27
C GLU A 80 -12.40 -30.62 -7.32
N LEU A 81 -11.10 -30.42 -7.09
CA LEU A 81 -10.03 -30.82 -7.99
C LEU A 81 -9.97 -32.35 -8.12
N ASP A 82 -10.06 -33.08 -7.02
CA ASP A 82 -10.08 -34.54 -7.00
C ASP A 82 -11.25 -35.10 -7.83
N ARG A 83 -12.45 -34.51 -7.70
CA ARG A 83 -13.61 -34.91 -8.52
C ARG A 83 -13.41 -34.62 -9.99
N LYS A 84 -12.79 -33.48 -10.32
CA LYS A 84 -12.47 -33.10 -11.70
C LYS A 84 -11.45 -34.05 -12.31
N ASP A 85 -10.37 -34.35 -11.59
CA ASP A 85 -9.31 -35.23 -12.05
C ASP A 85 -9.78 -36.68 -12.21
N MET A 86 -10.61 -37.16 -11.28
CA MET A 86 -11.20 -38.48 -11.41
C MET A 86 -12.12 -38.57 -12.64
N LYS A 87 -12.83 -37.49 -12.97
CA LYS A 87 -13.69 -37.43 -14.16
C LYS A 87 -12.88 -37.34 -15.47
N GLU A 88 -11.80 -36.58 -15.50
CA GLU A 88 -11.00 -36.31 -16.71
C GLU A 88 -9.94 -37.39 -16.97
N HIS A 89 -9.30 -37.91 -15.93
CA HIS A 89 -8.13 -38.79 -16.03
C HIS A 89 -8.32 -40.16 -15.38
N GLY A 90 -9.42 -40.38 -14.62
CA GLY A 90 -9.64 -41.61 -13.87
C GLY A 90 -8.64 -41.83 -12.71
N LYS A 91 -7.90 -40.79 -12.32
CA LYS A 91 -6.87 -40.81 -11.28
C LYS A 91 -6.87 -39.48 -10.53
N MET A 92 -6.37 -39.48 -9.29
CA MET A 92 -6.08 -38.25 -8.54
C MET A 92 -4.60 -37.84 -8.72
N PHE A 93 -4.23 -36.66 -8.23
CA PHE A 93 -2.87 -36.16 -8.34
C PHE A 93 -2.34 -35.67 -6.99
N LYS A 94 -1.03 -35.44 -6.91
CA LYS A 94 -0.38 -34.99 -5.68
C LYS A 94 -0.58 -33.49 -5.44
N HIS A 95 -0.78 -33.15 -4.17
CA HIS A 95 -0.91 -31.78 -3.68
C HIS A 95 0.25 -31.42 -2.74
N PHE A 96 0.73 -30.20 -2.87
CA PHE A 96 1.64 -29.56 -1.92
C PHE A 96 0.94 -28.41 -1.22
N ILE A 97 0.81 -28.45 0.10
CA ILE A 97 0.23 -27.37 0.90
C ILE A 97 1.33 -26.70 1.72
N PHE A 98 1.44 -25.39 1.61
CA PHE A 98 2.42 -24.59 2.34
C PHE A 98 1.75 -23.57 3.26
N SER A 99 2.27 -23.42 4.47
CA SER A 99 1.93 -22.34 5.39
C SER A 99 3.18 -21.65 5.90
N ASP A 100 3.18 -20.32 5.88
CA ASP A 100 4.35 -19.52 6.25
C ASP A 100 4.52 -19.40 7.78
N LEU A 101 3.53 -19.86 8.56
CA LEU A 101 3.53 -19.75 10.03
C LEU A 101 4.24 -20.92 10.73
N LYS A 102 5.35 -20.62 11.44
CA LYS A 102 5.98 -21.55 12.39
C LYS A 102 5.26 -21.51 13.74
N SER A 103 4.18 -22.28 13.90
CA SER A 103 3.43 -22.29 15.15
C SER A 103 2.79 -23.63 15.50
N THR A 104 2.79 -23.98 16.78
CA THR A 104 2.10 -25.19 17.27
C THR A 104 0.58 -25.07 17.32
N ALA A 105 0.03 -23.88 17.08
CA ALA A 105 -1.41 -23.61 17.17
C ALA A 105 -2.02 -23.08 15.85
N TYR A 106 -1.19 -22.75 14.87
CA TYR A 106 -1.58 -22.17 13.59
C TYR A 106 -0.73 -22.83 12.47
N GLY A 107 -1.11 -22.65 11.22
CA GLY A 107 -0.32 -23.09 10.06
C GLY A 107 -0.36 -24.59 9.79
N ALA A 108 0.79 -25.19 9.46
CA ALA A 108 0.86 -26.56 8.94
C ALA A 108 0.20 -27.62 9.87
N LYS A 109 0.28 -27.46 11.19
CA LYS A 109 -0.34 -28.39 12.13
C LYS A 109 -1.86 -28.35 12.15
N ILE A 110 -2.48 -27.17 12.06
CA ILE A 110 -3.95 -27.08 12.06
C ILE A 110 -4.51 -27.61 10.74
N ILE A 111 -3.79 -27.41 9.63
CA ILE A 111 -4.10 -28.02 8.34
C ILE A 111 -4.04 -29.55 8.46
N ALA A 112 -2.98 -30.11 9.04
CA ALA A 112 -2.86 -31.55 9.26
C ALA A 112 -3.99 -32.11 10.15
N SER A 113 -4.35 -31.41 11.24
CA SER A 113 -5.51 -31.78 12.06
C SER A 113 -6.80 -31.83 11.26
N ALA A 114 -7.02 -30.89 10.34
CA ALA A 114 -8.22 -30.84 9.51
C ALA A 114 -8.25 -31.95 8.46
N LEU A 115 -7.10 -32.29 7.85
CA LEU A 115 -6.98 -33.45 6.95
C LEU A 115 -7.30 -34.76 7.69
N ILE A 116 -6.78 -34.93 8.91
CA ILE A 116 -7.09 -36.09 9.75
C ILE A 116 -8.59 -36.13 10.10
N ALA A 117 -9.18 -34.98 10.43
CA ALA A 117 -10.61 -34.91 10.73
C ALA A 117 -11.50 -35.25 9.52
N LYS A 118 -11.05 -34.95 8.29
CA LYS A 118 -11.70 -35.36 7.03
C LYS A 118 -11.45 -36.83 6.66
N GLY A 119 -10.71 -37.59 7.47
CA GLY A 119 -10.47 -39.02 7.27
C GLY A 119 -9.16 -39.38 6.60
N MET A 120 -8.24 -38.42 6.38
CA MET A 120 -6.92 -38.74 5.86
C MET A 120 -5.97 -39.29 6.94
N LYS A 121 -5.07 -40.18 6.54
CA LYS A 121 -4.10 -40.85 7.42
C LYS A 121 -2.70 -40.21 7.29
N LEU A 122 -2.10 -39.87 8.43
CA LEU A 122 -0.72 -39.39 8.47
C LEU A 122 0.23 -40.57 8.26
N GLY A 123 1.21 -40.46 7.36
CA GLY A 123 2.10 -41.57 6.97
C GLY A 123 3.17 -41.97 8.00
N TYR A 124 3.13 -41.40 9.21
CA TYR A 124 3.96 -41.79 10.34
C TYR A 124 3.19 -41.61 11.64
N GLU A 125 3.54 -42.37 12.66
CA GLU A 125 2.90 -42.35 13.97
C GLU A 125 3.92 -42.40 15.10
N ALA A 126 3.48 -42.08 16.32
CA ALA A 126 4.27 -42.25 17.53
C ALA A 126 3.39 -42.83 18.62
N LYS A 127 3.83 -43.93 19.25
CA LYS A 127 3.08 -44.59 20.32
C LYS A 127 3.02 -43.71 21.56
N GLN A 128 1.83 -43.54 22.14
CA GLN A 128 1.67 -42.82 23.40
C GLN A 128 2.28 -43.62 24.56
N LEU A 129 3.06 -42.96 25.41
CA LEU A 129 3.71 -43.55 26.57
C LEU A 129 2.71 -43.61 27.74
N LYS A 130 2.61 -44.76 28.40
CA LYS A 130 1.77 -44.91 29.60
C LYS A 130 2.26 -43.96 30.72
N PRO A 131 1.37 -43.29 31.47
CA PRO A 131 1.75 -42.46 32.61
C PRO A 131 2.47 -43.35 33.64
N GLY A 132 3.78 -43.15 33.80
CA GLY A 132 4.67 -43.99 34.62
C GLY A 132 5.95 -44.47 33.91
N ASN A 133 5.95 -44.55 32.57
CA ASN A 133 7.14 -44.89 31.76
C ASN A 133 7.84 -43.65 31.15
N SER A 134 7.46 -42.45 31.57
CA SER A 134 8.07 -41.19 31.17
C SER A 134 9.49 -41.09 31.77
N LYS A 135 10.50 -41.55 31.02
CA LYS A 135 11.89 -41.26 31.35
C LYS A 135 12.07 -39.73 31.41
N LYS A 136 12.40 -39.21 32.60
CA LYS A 136 13.05 -37.90 32.74
C LYS A 136 14.44 -38.07 32.14
N ASN A 137 14.70 -37.51 30.96
CA ASN A 137 16.05 -37.54 30.42
C ASN A 137 16.83 -36.28 30.79
N ASP A 138 18.00 -36.57 31.35
CA ASP A 138 19.23 -35.82 31.20
C ASP A 138 19.82 -36.10 29.79
N ILE A 139 20.48 -35.10 29.20
CA ILE A 139 21.38 -35.16 28.02
C ILE A 139 20.62 -35.23 26.67
N ASP A 140 20.74 -34.36 25.65
CA ASP A 140 21.73 -33.35 25.23
C ASP A 140 21.02 -32.07 24.73
N ASP A 141 21.35 -30.91 25.31
CA ASP A 141 20.93 -29.59 24.83
C ASP A 141 22.18 -28.71 24.66
N GLU A 142 23.19 -29.22 23.94
CA GLU A 142 24.22 -28.37 23.35
C GLU A 142 23.75 -27.91 21.97
N MET A 143 23.00 -26.80 21.93
CA MET A 143 23.13 -25.70 20.95
C MET A 143 21.94 -24.74 21.03
N THR A 144 21.72 -24.11 22.18
CA THR A 144 21.19 -22.73 22.23
C THR A 144 21.79 -22.01 23.42
N GLY A 145 22.95 -21.38 23.21
CA GLY A 145 23.55 -20.47 24.18
C GLY A 145 22.75 -19.18 24.25
N GLY A 146 22.23 -18.88 25.44
CA GLY A 146 21.52 -17.65 25.78
C GLY A 146 21.15 -17.67 27.25
N GLU A 147 22.09 -17.29 28.11
CA GLU A 147 21.88 -17.13 29.55
C GLU A 147 20.89 -15.99 29.84
N GLY A 148 19.80 -16.33 30.52
CA GLY A 148 18.83 -15.41 31.12
C GLY A 148 18.03 -16.14 32.21
N PRO A 149 17.72 -15.52 33.35
CA PRO A 149 17.26 -16.23 34.54
C PRO A 149 15.79 -16.62 34.42
N GLY A 150 15.53 -17.93 34.32
CA GLY A 150 14.18 -18.49 34.32
C GLY A 150 14.14 -19.89 33.71
N LYS A 151 14.65 -20.90 34.43
CA LYS A 151 14.51 -22.32 34.03
C LYS A 151 13.01 -22.65 33.92
N LYS A 152 12.50 -22.79 32.69
CA LYS A 152 11.17 -23.37 32.43
C LYS A 152 11.17 -24.84 32.89
N PRO A 153 10.07 -25.34 33.49
CA PRO A 153 9.99 -26.74 33.92
C PRO A 153 10.09 -27.69 32.72
N LYS A 154 10.95 -28.72 32.82
CA LYS A 154 11.10 -29.79 31.81
C LYS A 154 9.75 -30.53 31.66
N LYS A 155 9.19 -30.56 30.46
CA LYS A 155 7.93 -31.27 30.15
C LYS A 155 8.16 -32.77 30.07
N GLU A 156 7.26 -33.57 30.65
CA GLU A 156 7.23 -35.02 30.47
C GLU A 156 6.90 -35.38 29.01
N LYS A 157 7.62 -36.37 28.47
CA LYS A 157 7.43 -36.83 27.09
C LYS A 157 6.22 -37.76 27.02
N ARG A 158 5.20 -37.43 26.22
CA ARG A 158 3.96 -38.21 26.09
C ARG A 158 4.02 -39.27 24.99
N TYR A 159 4.95 -39.13 24.05
CA TYR A 159 5.06 -40.01 22.89
C TYR A 159 6.43 -40.65 22.78
N GLY A 160 6.45 -41.87 22.24
CA GLY A 160 7.64 -42.62 21.86
C GLY A 160 8.35 -42.02 20.65
N LYS A 161 9.15 -42.82 19.95
CA LYS A 161 9.83 -42.39 18.71
C LYS A 161 8.83 -42.34 17.55
N ILE A 162 9.01 -41.42 16.61
CA ILE A 162 8.26 -41.41 15.34
C ILE A 162 8.71 -42.60 14.49
N GLU A 163 7.75 -43.40 14.06
CA GLU A 163 7.92 -44.58 13.21
C GLU A 163 7.10 -44.38 11.92
N MET A 164 7.70 -44.70 10.77
CA MET A 164 7.02 -44.61 9.47
C MET A 164 6.00 -45.75 9.33
N ILE A 165 4.84 -45.45 8.75
CA ILE A 165 3.86 -46.48 8.42
C ILE A 165 4.37 -47.25 7.19
N PRO A 166 4.39 -48.59 7.23
CA PRO A 166 4.78 -49.41 6.08
C PRO A 166 3.93 -49.15 4.82
N LEU A 167 4.57 -49.25 3.65
CA LEU A 167 3.93 -48.94 2.35
C LEU A 167 2.72 -49.84 2.05
N ASP A 168 2.78 -51.11 2.42
CA ASP A 168 1.69 -52.08 2.34
C ASP A 168 0.46 -51.65 3.15
N VAL A 169 0.67 -51.01 4.30
CA VAL A 169 -0.42 -50.47 5.12
C VAL A 169 -0.98 -49.17 4.51
N LEU A 170 -0.15 -48.36 3.85
CA LEU A 170 -0.60 -47.15 3.15
C LEU A 170 -1.41 -47.49 1.90
N GLN A 171 -1.10 -48.59 1.21
CA GLN A 171 -1.87 -49.07 0.05
C GLN A 171 -3.32 -49.42 0.40
N GLN A 172 -3.61 -49.83 1.64
CA GLN A 172 -4.98 -50.09 2.10
C GLN A 172 -5.85 -48.83 2.13
N THR A 173 -5.21 -47.66 2.28
CA THR A 173 -5.88 -46.34 2.31
C THR A 173 -5.44 -45.49 1.12
N GLN A 174 -5.46 -46.10 -0.08
CA GLN A 174 -5.04 -45.46 -1.33
C GLN A 174 -5.68 -44.08 -1.51
N TYR A 175 -4.89 -43.10 -1.95
CA TYR A 175 -5.24 -41.67 -2.11
C TYR A 175 -5.56 -40.90 -0.82
N ASN A 176 -5.76 -41.55 0.32
CA ASN A 176 -6.19 -40.94 1.57
C ASN A 176 -5.03 -40.74 2.58
N ASN A 177 -3.79 -40.70 2.11
CA ASN A 177 -2.61 -40.56 2.97
C ASN A 177 -1.88 -39.23 2.73
N PHE A 178 -1.28 -38.69 3.79
CA PHE A 178 -0.48 -37.45 3.71
C PHE A 178 0.75 -37.47 4.61
N TYR A 179 1.71 -36.59 4.32
CA TYR A 179 2.85 -36.29 5.21
C TYR A 179 2.79 -34.85 5.72
N LEU A 180 3.23 -34.65 6.96
CA LEU A 180 3.47 -33.34 7.54
C LEU A 180 4.98 -33.17 7.78
N LEU A 181 5.58 -32.14 7.20
CA LEU A 181 6.93 -31.67 7.51
C LEU A 181 6.84 -30.31 8.21
N ALA A 182 7.02 -30.29 9.52
CA ALA A 182 7.00 -29.05 10.30
C ALA A 182 8.29 -28.88 11.10
N SER A 183 8.80 -27.65 11.15
CA SER A 183 9.99 -27.27 11.93
C SER A 183 9.73 -27.29 13.44
N ILE A 184 8.46 -27.16 13.82
CA ILE A 184 7.96 -27.32 15.19
C ILE A 184 7.86 -28.80 15.58
N SER A 185 7.98 -29.08 16.88
CA SER A 185 7.88 -30.45 17.41
C SER A 185 6.52 -31.08 17.11
N ILE A 186 6.50 -32.31 16.61
CA ILE A 186 5.32 -33.16 16.38
C ILE A 186 5.45 -34.38 17.31
N TYR A 187 4.39 -34.75 18.03
CA TYR A 187 4.50 -35.81 19.05
C TYR A 187 5.64 -35.54 20.06
N ASP A 188 5.71 -34.31 20.56
CA ASP A 188 6.72 -33.80 21.50
C ASP A 188 8.20 -33.89 21.02
N GLN A 189 8.46 -34.13 19.72
CA GLN A 189 9.83 -34.18 19.16
C GLN A 189 9.95 -33.52 17.77
N PRO A 190 11.09 -32.92 17.41
CA PRO A 190 11.31 -32.42 16.06
C PRO A 190 11.45 -33.57 15.06
N ILE A 191 11.12 -33.33 13.79
CA ILE A 191 11.38 -34.30 12.71
C ILE A 191 12.89 -34.39 12.48
N ASN A 192 13.46 -35.56 12.73
CA ASN A 192 14.89 -35.79 12.52
C ASN A 192 15.24 -35.95 11.02
N THR A 193 16.53 -35.84 10.70
CA THR A 193 17.04 -35.93 9.32
C THR A 193 16.74 -37.27 8.64
N LYS A 194 16.70 -38.38 9.40
CA LYS A 194 16.38 -39.71 8.86
C LYS A 194 14.92 -39.78 8.40
N THR A 195 13.99 -39.40 9.26
CA THR A 195 12.54 -39.35 8.97
C THR A 195 12.26 -38.38 7.82
N LYS A 196 12.92 -37.21 7.78
CA LYS A 196 12.80 -36.28 6.63
C LYS A 196 13.18 -36.95 5.31
N LYS A 197 14.32 -37.66 5.26
CA LYS A 197 14.78 -38.36 4.04
C LYS A 197 13.81 -39.44 3.60
N GLU A 198 13.27 -40.22 4.54
CA GLU A 198 12.29 -41.29 4.26
C GLU A 198 10.97 -40.72 3.72
N ILE A 199 10.44 -39.64 4.32
CA ILE A 199 9.24 -38.93 3.84
C ILE A 199 9.41 -38.51 2.38
N LEU A 200 10.52 -37.84 2.06
CA LEU A 200 10.78 -37.34 0.70
C LEU A 200 11.02 -38.49 -0.29
N ALA A 201 11.72 -39.54 0.12
CA ALA A 201 11.95 -40.71 -0.72
C ALA A 201 10.63 -41.42 -1.09
N ASN A 202 9.73 -41.59 -0.12
CA ASN A 202 8.43 -42.22 -0.35
C ASN A 202 7.52 -41.33 -1.21
N PHE A 203 7.46 -40.03 -0.94
CA PHE A 203 6.61 -39.09 -1.68
C PHE A 203 7.04 -38.95 -3.16
N ASN A 204 8.34 -38.94 -3.42
CA ASN A 204 8.94 -38.79 -4.75
C ASN A 204 9.20 -40.12 -5.48
N LYS A 205 8.74 -41.26 -4.92
CA LYS A 205 8.99 -42.58 -5.49
C LYS A 205 8.29 -42.73 -6.84
N ARG A 206 9.02 -43.17 -7.86
CA ARG A 206 8.52 -43.48 -9.21
C ARG A 206 8.77 -44.96 -9.52
N PRO A 207 7.83 -45.66 -10.19
CA PRO A 207 6.50 -45.19 -10.60
C PRO A 207 5.46 -45.18 -9.46
N ASP A 208 5.76 -45.81 -8.32
CA ASP A 208 4.81 -46.17 -7.26
C ASP A 208 4.01 -45.03 -6.62
N ASN A 209 4.43 -43.76 -6.72
CA ASN A 209 3.69 -42.62 -6.16
C ASN A 209 3.65 -41.41 -7.10
N VAL A 210 3.59 -41.63 -8.41
CA VAL A 210 3.42 -40.53 -9.39
C VAL A 210 2.08 -39.81 -9.18
N TYR A 211 0.99 -40.56 -9.04
CA TYR A 211 -0.38 -40.03 -8.90
C TYR A 211 -0.85 -39.92 -7.44
N GLY A 212 0.04 -40.11 -6.46
CA GLY A 212 -0.30 -39.97 -5.05
C GLY A 212 -1.10 -41.14 -4.45
N GLU A 213 -1.08 -42.31 -5.08
CA GLU A 213 -1.77 -43.52 -4.63
C GLU A 213 -1.35 -43.91 -3.20
N ASN A 214 -0.05 -43.92 -2.93
CA ASN A 214 0.48 -44.22 -1.62
C ASN A 214 0.43 -43.01 -0.68
N VAL A 215 0.82 -41.82 -1.17
CA VAL A 215 0.75 -40.56 -0.42
C VAL A 215 0.43 -39.41 -1.36
N ARG A 216 -0.74 -38.79 -1.14
CA ARG A 216 -1.30 -37.76 -2.03
C ARG A 216 -0.88 -36.36 -1.65
N ILE A 217 -0.85 -36.05 -0.35
CA ILE A 217 -0.66 -34.68 0.13
C ILE A 217 0.61 -34.56 0.96
N ILE A 218 1.36 -33.48 0.78
CA ILE A 218 2.42 -33.07 1.70
C ILE A 218 2.17 -31.65 2.20
N VAL A 219 2.16 -31.49 3.53
CA VAL A 219 1.99 -30.20 4.20
C VAL A 219 3.32 -29.74 4.77
N MET A 220 3.72 -28.51 4.49
CA MET A 220 4.97 -27.92 5.00
C MET A 220 4.75 -26.58 5.70
N ASP A 221 5.60 -26.28 6.68
CA ASP A 221 5.74 -24.93 7.23
C ASP A 221 6.94 -24.17 6.63
N SER A 222 7.10 -22.91 7.00
CA SER A 222 8.22 -22.07 6.52
C SER A 222 9.61 -22.52 6.94
N GLY A 223 9.77 -23.53 7.81
CA GLY A 223 11.08 -24.14 8.04
C GLY A 223 11.57 -24.98 6.86
N PHE A 224 10.66 -25.33 5.96
CA PHE A 224 10.89 -26.20 4.81
C PHE A 224 10.70 -25.48 3.47
N LYS A 225 10.71 -24.14 3.47
CA LYS A 225 10.69 -23.30 2.25
C LYS A 225 11.94 -23.45 1.37
N GLU A 226 12.99 -24.09 1.87
CA GLU A 226 14.28 -24.33 1.20
C GLU A 226 14.80 -25.77 1.44
N GLY A 227 15.65 -26.25 0.53
CA GLY A 227 16.38 -27.52 0.71
C GLY A 227 15.51 -28.79 0.61
N ILE A 228 14.42 -28.72 -0.16
CA ILE A 228 13.52 -29.83 -0.50
C ILE A 228 13.14 -29.75 -1.99
N ASP A 229 12.97 -30.91 -2.61
CA ASP A 229 12.47 -31.09 -3.98
C ASP A 229 11.23 -31.99 -3.96
N LEU A 230 10.17 -31.57 -4.64
CA LEU A 230 8.91 -32.32 -4.78
C LEU A 230 8.69 -32.67 -6.24
N PHE A 231 8.42 -33.94 -6.52
CA PHE A 231 8.23 -34.46 -7.87
C PHE A 231 6.77 -34.86 -8.12
N ASP A 232 6.33 -34.76 -9.36
CA ASP A 232 5.00 -35.17 -9.85
C ASP A 232 3.82 -34.56 -9.07
N ILE A 233 3.96 -33.30 -8.62
CA ILE A 233 2.88 -32.51 -8.02
C ILE A 233 2.13 -31.73 -9.10
N LYS A 234 0.80 -31.80 -9.08
CA LYS A 234 -0.08 -31.05 -10.01
C LYS A 234 -0.60 -29.77 -9.37
N TYR A 235 -0.79 -29.78 -8.05
CA TYR A 235 -1.40 -28.69 -7.30
C TYR A 235 -0.52 -28.20 -6.15
N VAL A 236 -0.41 -26.87 -6.04
CA VAL A 236 0.24 -26.17 -4.92
C VAL A 236 -0.79 -25.27 -4.26
N HIS A 237 -0.90 -25.33 -2.94
CA HIS A 237 -1.80 -24.52 -2.14
C HIS A 237 -0.97 -23.67 -1.17
N LEU A 238 -0.92 -22.35 -1.41
CA LEU A 238 -0.32 -21.38 -0.50
C LEU A 238 -1.41 -20.91 0.45
N TYR A 239 -1.41 -21.42 1.68
CA TYR A 239 -2.51 -21.20 2.62
C TYR A 239 -2.64 -19.74 3.05
N GLU A 240 -1.57 -18.94 2.98
CA GLU A 240 -1.64 -17.48 3.04
C GLU A 240 -0.71 -16.85 1.98
N PRO A 241 -1.00 -15.62 1.51
CA PRO A 241 -0.10 -14.91 0.62
C PRO A 241 1.22 -14.62 1.33
N SER A 242 2.33 -14.83 0.61
CA SER A 242 3.64 -14.41 1.08
C SER A 242 3.72 -12.89 1.11
N THR A 243 4.40 -12.35 2.12
CA THR A 243 4.64 -10.91 2.25
C THR A 243 5.76 -10.44 1.34
N VAL A 244 6.59 -11.39 0.90
CA VAL A 244 7.76 -11.18 0.04
C VAL A 244 7.62 -12.07 -1.18
N ALA A 245 7.75 -11.49 -2.37
CA ALA A 245 7.63 -12.22 -3.63
C ALA A 245 8.73 -13.30 -3.80
N SER A 246 9.90 -13.11 -3.20
CA SER A 246 10.98 -14.10 -3.21
C SER A 246 10.62 -15.37 -2.43
N ASP A 247 9.98 -15.26 -1.26
CA ASP A 247 9.50 -16.42 -0.50
C ASP A 247 8.46 -17.21 -1.30
N GLU A 248 7.52 -16.52 -1.98
CA GLU A 248 6.55 -17.16 -2.88
C GLU A 248 7.24 -17.96 -3.99
N LYS A 249 8.19 -17.34 -4.70
CA LYS A 249 8.99 -18.00 -5.75
C LYS A 249 9.75 -19.21 -5.20
N GLN A 250 10.32 -19.12 -4.00
CA GLN A 250 11.06 -20.23 -3.39
C GLN A 250 10.15 -21.41 -3.02
N VAL A 251 8.92 -21.13 -2.57
CA VAL A 251 7.94 -22.17 -2.23
C VAL A 251 7.41 -22.85 -3.50
N ILE A 252 6.99 -22.09 -4.51
CA ILE A 252 6.57 -22.65 -5.81
C ILE A 252 7.75 -23.42 -6.46
N GLY A 253 8.97 -22.90 -6.29
CA GLY A 253 10.24 -23.50 -6.70
C GLY A 253 10.51 -24.90 -6.17
N ARG A 254 9.79 -25.36 -5.14
CA ARG A 254 9.85 -26.75 -4.66
C ARG A 254 9.24 -27.73 -5.64
N GLY A 255 8.25 -27.29 -6.42
CA GLY A 255 7.57 -28.06 -7.47
C GLY A 255 8.12 -27.86 -8.88
N THR A 256 8.75 -26.72 -9.16
CA THR A 256 9.26 -26.39 -10.50
C THR A 256 10.75 -26.74 -10.65
N ARG A 257 11.12 -27.97 -10.30
CA ARG A 257 12.49 -28.48 -10.52
C ARG A 257 12.67 -29.01 -11.93
N THR A 258 13.91 -28.99 -12.43
CA THR A 258 14.27 -29.50 -13.75
C THR A 258 13.82 -30.96 -13.90
N CYS A 259 12.96 -31.24 -14.87
CA CYS A 259 12.31 -32.53 -15.10
C CYS A 259 11.60 -33.11 -13.87
N GLY A 260 11.21 -32.26 -12.92
CA GLY A 260 10.57 -32.64 -11.66
C GLY A 260 9.17 -33.24 -11.85
N GLN A 261 8.49 -32.89 -12.95
CA GLN A 261 7.12 -33.33 -13.26
C GLN A 261 7.05 -34.39 -14.37
N LYS A 262 8.19 -35.00 -14.73
CA LYS A 262 8.27 -35.94 -15.87
C LYS A 262 7.40 -37.20 -15.73
N GLY A 263 6.90 -37.52 -14.54
CA GLY A 263 5.95 -38.61 -14.35
C GLY A 263 4.53 -38.25 -14.78
N LEU A 264 4.23 -36.96 -14.97
CA LEU A 264 2.95 -36.46 -15.46
C LEU A 264 3.00 -36.27 -16.99
N ASP A 265 1.82 -36.27 -17.62
CA ASP A 265 1.69 -36.10 -19.06
C ASP A 265 2.17 -34.71 -19.50
N PHE A 266 3.01 -34.67 -20.55
CA PHE A 266 3.52 -33.42 -21.12
C PHE A 266 2.50 -32.84 -22.12
N HIS A 267 1.98 -31.65 -21.85
CA HIS A 267 1.02 -31.00 -22.75
C HIS A 267 1.76 -30.35 -23.94
N PRO A 268 1.41 -30.65 -25.21
CA PRO A 268 2.14 -30.15 -26.40
C PRO A 268 2.29 -28.63 -26.48
N GLN A 269 1.31 -27.87 -25.97
CA GLN A 269 1.32 -26.40 -25.95
C GLN A 269 1.66 -25.76 -24.59
N LYS A 270 1.52 -26.50 -23.48
CA LYS A 270 1.56 -25.94 -22.11
C LYS A 270 2.66 -26.54 -21.24
N GLY A 271 3.33 -27.61 -21.71
CA GLY A 271 4.30 -28.36 -20.94
C GLY A 271 3.63 -29.06 -19.77
N TRP A 272 4.25 -29.05 -18.59
CA TRP A 272 3.62 -29.50 -17.35
C TRP A 272 2.97 -28.31 -16.63
N PRO A 273 1.64 -28.13 -16.66
CA PRO A 273 0.99 -27.10 -15.87
C PRO A 273 1.09 -27.42 -14.37
N LEU A 274 1.48 -26.44 -13.56
CA LEU A 274 1.48 -26.51 -12.11
C LEU A 274 0.45 -25.51 -11.59
N HIS A 275 -0.67 -25.98 -11.07
CA HIS A 275 -1.74 -25.09 -10.60
C HIS A 275 -1.44 -24.61 -9.19
N VAL A 276 -1.29 -23.31 -9.00
CA VAL A 276 -0.94 -22.68 -7.72
C VAL A 276 -2.12 -21.86 -7.22
N PHE A 277 -2.70 -22.25 -6.08
CA PHE A 277 -3.81 -21.55 -5.44
C PHE A 277 -3.31 -20.78 -4.22
N ILE A 278 -3.55 -19.46 -4.20
CA ILE A 278 -3.18 -18.58 -3.09
C ILE A 278 -4.44 -18.14 -2.37
N TYR A 279 -4.56 -18.50 -1.08
CA TYR A 279 -5.77 -18.23 -0.31
C TYR A 279 -5.61 -16.97 0.55
N ASP A 280 -6.47 -15.97 0.34
CA ASP A 280 -6.52 -14.75 1.16
C ASP A 280 -7.92 -14.49 1.72
N LEU A 281 -7.99 -13.78 2.84
CA LEU A 281 -9.27 -13.38 3.44
C LEU A 281 -9.69 -12.02 2.91
N MET A 282 -10.79 -12.00 2.17
CA MET A 282 -11.42 -10.78 1.69
C MET A 282 -12.28 -10.14 2.78
N ILE A 283 -12.17 -8.82 2.89
CA ILE A 283 -12.97 -7.98 3.78
C ILE A 283 -14.09 -7.35 2.94
N PRO A 284 -15.38 -7.73 3.16
CA PRO A 284 -16.51 -7.16 2.44
C PRO A 284 -16.51 -5.62 2.51
N ASP A 285 -16.88 -4.94 1.41
CA ASP A 285 -16.84 -3.48 1.27
C ASP A 285 -17.45 -2.73 2.45
N LYS A 286 -18.59 -3.24 2.93
CA LYS A 286 -19.29 -2.76 4.11
C LYS A 286 -18.36 -2.69 5.35
N LEU A 287 -17.49 -3.66 5.55
CA LEU A 287 -16.67 -3.78 6.75
C LEU A 287 -15.29 -3.11 6.64
N GLN A 288 -14.86 -2.72 5.43
CA GLN A 288 -13.50 -2.21 5.16
C GLN A 288 -13.12 -0.98 6.00
N LYS A 289 -14.06 -0.08 6.28
CA LYS A 289 -13.83 1.11 7.14
C LYS A 289 -13.31 0.75 8.52
N THR A 290 -13.70 -0.40 9.05
CA THR A 290 -13.25 -0.87 10.36
C THR A 290 -11.77 -1.30 10.33
N PHE A 291 -11.29 -1.74 9.16
CA PHE A 291 -9.97 -2.31 8.94
C PHE A 291 -9.08 -1.39 8.09
N LEU A 292 -9.02 -0.09 8.40
CA LEU A 292 -8.16 0.88 7.69
C LEU A 292 -8.41 0.93 6.16
N ASN A 293 -9.67 0.74 5.75
CA ASN A 293 -10.08 0.63 4.34
C ASN A 293 -9.29 -0.44 3.57
N SER A 294 -8.96 -1.54 4.23
CA SER A 294 -8.25 -2.66 3.59
C SER A 294 -9.25 -3.60 2.94
N LYS A 295 -8.98 -4.04 1.71
CA LYS A 295 -9.81 -4.98 0.95
C LYS A 295 -9.62 -6.42 1.39
N SER A 296 -8.43 -6.75 1.92
CA SER A 296 -8.13 -8.10 2.40
C SER A 296 -7.24 -8.11 3.65
N ALA A 297 -7.06 -9.29 4.24
CA ALA A 297 -6.25 -9.47 5.43
C ALA A 297 -4.76 -9.25 5.18
N ILE A 298 -4.22 -9.62 4.00
CA ILE A 298 -2.82 -9.30 3.67
C ILE A 298 -2.63 -7.78 3.52
N GLU A 299 -3.58 -7.06 2.94
CA GLU A 299 -3.50 -5.60 2.83
C GLU A 299 -3.55 -4.95 4.22
N LEU A 300 -4.44 -5.43 5.10
CA LEU A 300 -4.49 -5.00 6.50
C LEU A 300 -3.17 -5.27 7.23
N TYR A 301 -2.57 -6.44 6.99
CA TYR A 301 -1.28 -6.83 7.54
C TYR A 301 -0.15 -5.91 7.04
N LEU A 302 -0.07 -5.63 5.73
CA LEU A 302 0.94 -4.75 5.14
C LEU A 302 0.79 -3.29 5.65
N LYS A 303 -0.45 -2.79 5.73
CA LYS A 303 -0.76 -1.49 6.34
C LYS A 303 -0.37 -1.44 7.82
N ALA A 304 -0.57 -2.54 8.55
CA ALA A 304 -0.13 -2.66 9.94
C ALA A 304 1.39 -2.73 10.11
N MET A 305 2.12 -3.24 9.10
CA MET A 305 3.59 -3.25 9.07
C MET A 305 4.22 -1.89 8.72
N ASN A 306 3.44 -0.94 8.20
CA ASN A 306 3.90 0.41 7.84
C ASN A 306 5.13 0.41 6.89
N LEU A 307 5.12 -0.48 5.88
CA LEU A 307 6.16 -0.54 4.85
C LEU A 307 6.07 0.69 3.92
N ASP A 308 7.21 1.35 3.65
CA ASP A 308 7.28 2.51 2.76
C ASP A 308 6.91 2.09 1.32
N ILE A 309 5.81 2.64 0.79
CA ILE A 309 5.30 2.35 -0.56
C ILE A 309 6.37 2.64 -1.62
N ARG A 310 7.22 3.64 -1.41
CA ARG A 310 8.33 3.97 -2.33
C ARG A 310 9.34 2.83 -2.41
N LEU A 311 9.56 2.13 -1.30
CA LEU A 311 10.50 1.01 -1.21
C LEU A 311 9.98 -0.22 -1.96
N LEU A 312 8.66 -0.40 -2.00
CA LEU A 312 8.00 -1.42 -2.82
C LEU A 312 8.10 -1.11 -4.32
N ASN A 313 7.79 0.12 -4.73
CA ASN A 313 7.95 0.57 -6.12
C ASN A 313 9.40 0.44 -6.59
N PHE A 314 10.32 0.91 -5.75
CA PHE A 314 11.76 0.82 -5.98
C PHE A 314 12.23 -0.63 -6.16
N ALA A 315 11.76 -1.57 -5.33
CA ALA A 315 12.18 -2.97 -5.43
C ALA A 315 11.87 -3.58 -6.81
N HIS A 316 10.68 -3.31 -7.35
CA HIS A 316 10.29 -3.79 -8.67
C HIS A 316 11.11 -3.15 -9.79
N ASP A 317 11.27 -1.81 -9.76
CA ASP A 317 12.04 -1.10 -10.79
C ASP A 317 13.54 -1.43 -10.73
N LEU A 318 14.08 -1.66 -9.53
CA LEU A 318 15.45 -2.14 -9.30
C LEU A 318 15.67 -3.52 -9.89
N GLU A 319 14.76 -4.47 -9.66
CA GLU A 319 14.87 -5.82 -10.24
C GLU A 319 14.87 -5.75 -11.77
N LYS A 320 13.92 -5.03 -12.36
CA LYS A 320 13.82 -4.86 -13.82
C LYS A 320 15.07 -4.20 -14.41
N THR A 321 15.55 -3.13 -13.79
CA THR A 321 16.74 -2.40 -14.26
C THR A 321 18.00 -3.26 -14.13
N SER A 322 18.13 -4.02 -13.03
CA SER A 322 19.25 -4.95 -12.84
C SER A 322 19.28 -6.05 -13.90
N ILE A 323 18.11 -6.60 -14.27
CA ILE A 323 18.02 -7.60 -15.35
C ILE A 323 18.54 -7.02 -16.67
N ILE A 324 18.11 -5.81 -17.04
CA ILE A 324 18.58 -5.12 -18.25
C ILE A 324 20.09 -4.84 -18.17
N GLY A 325 20.60 -4.52 -16.98
CA GLY A 325 22.01 -4.28 -16.70
C GLY A 325 22.90 -5.51 -16.66
N SER A 326 22.33 -6.72 -16.75
CA SER A 326 23.13 -7.95 -16.72
C SER A 326 24.00 -8.09 -17.97
N VAL A 327 25.21 -8.62 -17.77
CA VAL A 327 26.25 -8.71 -18.80
C VAL A 327 25.84 -9.65 -19.96
N ASP A 328 25.02 -10.65 -19.67
CA ASP A 328 24.55 -11.67 -20.61
C ASP A 328 23.09 -11.46 -21.04
N TYR A 329 22.54 -10.25 -20.83
CA TYR A 329 21.14 -9.93 -21.17
C TYR A 329 20.81 -10.23 -22.63
N ASP A 330 21.63 -9.75 -23.58
CA ASP A 330 21.36 -9.93 -25.01
C ASP A 330 21.55 -11.39 -25.45
N LEU A 331 22.49 -12.12 -24.86
CA LEU A 331 22.72 -13.55 -25.12
C LEU A 331 21.54 -14.42 -24.65
N ASN A 332 20.89 -14.02 -23.55
CA ASN A 332 19.79 -14.76 -22.92
C ASN A 332 18.39 -14.32 -23.41
N LYS A 333 18.28 -13.32 -24.29
CA LYS A 333 17.01 -12.74 -24.75
C LYS A 333 16.02 -13.78 -25.31
N ASN A 334 16.51 -14.76 -26.06
CA ASN A 334 15.67 -15.77 -26.71
C ASN A 334 15.04 -16.77 -25.72
N ILE A 335 15.72 -17.07 -24.60
CA ILE A 335 15.17 -17.94 -23.55
C ILE A 335 14.21 -17.18 -22.62
N HIS A 336 14.40 -15.86 -22.43
CA HIS A 336 13.52 -15.03 -21.59
C HIS A 336 12.23 -14.59 -22.31
N SER A 337 12.26 -14.48 -23.64
CA SER A 337 11.10 -14.11 -24.48
C SER A 337 10.15 -15.28 -24.79
N PHE A 338 10.56 -16.52 -24.51
CA PHE A 338 9.69 -17.69 -24.61
C PHE A 338 8.52 -17.54 -23.62
N SER A 339 7.31 -17.38 -24.16
CA SER A 339 6.06 -17.30 -23.40
C SER A 339 5.02 -18.21 -24.03
N ILE A 340 4.34 -19.00 -23.20
CA ILE A 340 3.18 -19.78 -23.64
C ILE A 340 2.03 -18.77 -23.80
N PRO A 341 1.28 -18.78 -24.93
CA PRO A 341 0.06 -17.99 -25.04
C PRO A 341 -0.94 -18.43 -23.95
N MET A 342 -1.19 -17.57 -22.97
CA MET A 342 -2.25 -17.80 -21.99
C MET A 342 -3.59 -17.55 -22.66
N VAL A 343 -4.38 -18.62 -22.85
CA VAL A 343 -5.82 -18.50 -23.09
C VAL A 343 -6.48 -18.42 -21.73
N SER A 344 -6.90 -17.21 -21.35
CA SER A 344 -7.74 -16.98 -20.17
C SER A 344 -9.08 -17.70 -20.38
N LEU A 345 -9.41 -18.65 -19.51
CA LEU A 345 -10.76 -19.16 -19.35
C LEU A 345 -11.46 -18.22 -18.39
N ASP A 346 -12.09 -17.16 -18.92
CA ASP A 346 -13.33 -16.60 -18.38
C ASP A 346 -13.86 -15.52 -19.34
N ASN A 347 -15.06 -15.78 -19.85
CA ASN A 347 -16.04 -14.92 -20.55
C ASN A 347 -15.54 -13.92 -21.60
N GLY A 348 -16.03 -14.13 -22.83
CA GLY A 348 -15.71 -13.34 -24.00
C GLY A 348 -15.80 -11.83 -23.79
N ASP A 349 -14.65 -11.18 -23.91
CA ASP A 349 -14.57 -9.87 -24.53
C ASP A 349 -13.31 -9.83 -25.40
N VAL A 350 -13.54 -9.59 -26.69
CA VAL A 350 -12.53 -9.52 -27.74
C VAL A 350 -12.04 -8.08 -27.79
N ASN A 351 -10.81 -7.83 -27.34
CA ASN A 351 -9.81 -6.94 -27.95
C ASN A 351 -8.83 -6.39 -26.91
N GLU A 352 -7.59 -6.87 -26.98
CA GLU A 352 -6.45 -5.97 -26.81
C GLU A 352 -5.32 -6.43 -27.73
N HIS A 353 -5.43 -6.02 -29.00
CA HIS A 353 -4.30 -6.04 -29.92
C HIS A 353 -3.25 -5.05 -29.40
N LEU A 354 -2.09 -5.54 -28.96
CA LEU A 354 -0.90 -4.71 -28.79
C LEU A 354 -0.46 -4.22 -30.18
N PRO A 355 -0.45 -2.89 -30.45
CA PRO A 355 0.00 -2.37 -31.73
C PRO A 355 1.52 -2.54 -31.86
N GLY A 356 1.93 -2.94 -33.06
CA GLY A 356 3.26 -3.40 -33.41
C GLY A 356 4.41 -2.49 -32.95
N SER A 357 5.43 -3.12 -32.36
CA SER A 357 6.77 -2.58 -32.33
C SER A 357 7.27 -2.50 -33.77
N LYS A 358 7.33 -1.29 -34.32
CA LYS A 358 8.08 -0.99 -35.52
C LYS A 358 9.50 -1.53 -35.35
N GLU A 359 9.82 -2.51 -36.18
CA GLU A 359 11.17 -2.93 -36.50
C GLU A 359 11.95 -1.71 -36.99
N ALA A 360 12.91 -1.24 -36.19
CA ALA A 360 14.00 -0.46 -36.74
C ALA A 360 15.00 -1.46 -37.35
N MET A 361 14.76 -1.83 -38.60
CA MET A 361 15.80 -2.37 -39.47
C MET A 361 16.91 -1.33 -39.60
N TYR A 362 18.05 -1.57 -38.96
CA TYR A 362 19.29 -0.89 -39.33
C TYR A 362 19.99 -1.76 -40.37
N ASN A 363 19.92 -1.33 -41.64
CA ASN A 363 20.65 -1.94 -42.75
C ASN A 363 22.16 -1.77 -42.52
N GLY A 364 22.80 -2.81 -41.99
CA GLY A 364 24.26 -2.92 -41.87
C GLY A 364 24.91 -3.21 -43.23
N GLY A 365 25.08 -2.18 -44.05
CA GLY A 365 25.95 -2.19 -45.22
C GLY A 365 27.18 -1.31 -44.98
N GLY A 366 28.26 -1.88 -44.44
CA GLY A 366 29.55 -1.21 -44.26
C GLY A 366 30.71 -2.12 -44.73
N PRO A 367 31.76 -1.58 -45.38
CA PRO A 367 32.73 -2.37 -46.11
C PRO A 367 33.68 -3.12 -45.17
N LYS A 368 33.98 -4.38 -45.54
CA LYS A 368 35.02 -5.21 -44.92
C LYS A 368 36.36 -4.46 -44.92
N ARG A 369 36.82 -3.97 -43.77
CA ARG A 369 38.19 -3.42 -43.64
C ARG A 369 39.18 -4.55 -43.43
N ARG A 370 40.12 -4.65 -44.37
CA ARG A 370 41.29 -5.53 -44.34
C ARG A 370 42.21 -5.11 -43.19
N LEU A 371 42.55 -6.05 -42.30
CA LEU A 371 43.54 -5.86 -41.24
C LEU A 371 44.88 -5.45 -41.85
N VAL A 372 45.37 -4.26 -41.49
CA VAL A 372 46.74 -3.82 -41.75
C VAL A 372 47.57 -4.18 -40.53
N LEU A 373 48.51 -5.13 -40.69
CA LEU A 373 49.54 -5.41 -39.70
C LEU A 373 50.47 -4.19 -39.60
N ARG A 374 50.64 -3.66 -38.39
CA ARG A 374 51.55 -2.56 -38.09
C ARG A 374 52.81 -3.14 -37.46
N ASP A 375 53.94 -3.02 -38.15
CA ASP A 375 55.26 -3.24 -37.56
C ASP A 375 55.64 -2.03 -36.70
N GLY A 376 55.64 -2.22 -35.38
CA GLY A 376 56.04 -1.22 -34.40
C GLY A 376 56.34 -1.88 -33.04
N PRO A 377 57.17 -1.26 -32.18
CA PRO A 377 57.63 -1.87 -30.94
C PRO A 377 56.46 -2.17 -29.97
N PRO A 378 56.61 -3.16 -29.07
CA PRO A 378 55.51 -3.69 -28.27
C PRO A 378 54.82 -2.60 -27.47
N ILE A 379 53.51 -2.46 -27.70
CA ILE A 379 52.63 -1.62 -26.90
C ILE A 379 52.64 -2.19 -25.47
N ILE A 380 53.06 -1.38 -24.50
CA ILE A 380 52.78 -1.64 -23.09
C ILE A 380 51.25 -1.65 -22.95
N ILE A 381 50.66 -2.84 -22.82
CA ILE A 381 49.22 -3.02 -22.66
C ILE A 381 48.82 -2.36 -21.32
N PRO A 382 48.04 -1.27 -21.30
CA PRO A 382 47.49 -0.77 -20.04
C PRO A 382 46.60 -1.84 -19.43
N ALA A 383 46.58 -1.92 -18.09
CA ALA A 383 45.71 -2.86 -17.38
C ALA A 383 44.26 -2.78 -17.91
N PRO A 384 43.55 -3.90 -18.09
CA PRO A 384 42.22 -3.90 -18.67
C PRO A 384 41.31 -2.97 -17.88
N GLN A 385 40.82 -1.91 -18.54
CA GLN A 385 39.90 -0.95 -17.95
C GLN A 385 38.47 -1.50 -18.01
N ARG A 386 37.70 -1.18 -16.97
CA ARG A 386 36.29 -1.53 -16.89
C ARG A 386 35.48 -0.72 -17.91
N LEU A 387 34.62 -1.38 -18.67
CA LEU A 387 33.74 -0.76 -19.65
C LEU A 387 32.44 -0.27 -18.99
N GLY A 388 31.87 0.82 -19.52
CA GLY A 388 30.51 1.27 -19.21
C GLY A 388 29.45 0.31 -19.77
N PHE A 389 28.17 0.58 -19.53
CA PHE A 389 27.06 -0.31 -19.89
C PHE A 389 26.94 -0.54 -21.40
N GLU A 390 26.93 0.52 -22.21
CA GLU A 390 26.78 0.42 -23.67
C GLU A 390 27.99 -0.27 -24.30
N ALA A 391 29.21 0.18 -23.97
CA ALA A 391 30.45 -0.41 -24.47
C ALA A 391 30.63 -1.89 -24.04
N MET A 392 30.14 -2.25 -22.85
CA MET A 392 30.14 -3.65 -22.41
C MET A 392 29.22 -4.51 -23.28
N ARG A 393 28.02 -4.02 -23.64
CA ARG A 393 27.10 -4.77 -24.51
C ARG A 393 27.70 -5.02 -25.88
N GLU A 394 28.30 -4.01 -26.49
CA GLU A 394 29.01 -4.15 -27.77
C GLU A 394 30.14 -5.19 -27.65
N HIS A 395 30.95 -5.11 -26.58
CA HIS A 395 32.00 -6.09 -26.33
C HIS A 395 31.48 -7.52 -26.20
N ILE A 396 30.36 -7.73 -25.51
CA ILE A 396 29.74 -9.05 -25.35
C ILE A 396 29.19 -9.56 -26.69
N GLN A 397 28.56 -8.70 -27.48
CA GLN A 397 28.05 -9.06 -28.80
C GLN A 397 29.20 -9.46 -29.76
N ASP A 398 30.32 -8.74 -29.71
CA ASP A 398 31.45 -8.97 -30.60
C ASP A 398 32.30 -10.20 -30.21
N GLN A 399 32.44 -10.49 -28.92
CA GLN A 399 33.38 -11.51 -28.43
C GLN A 399 32.72 -12.77 -27.86
N TYR A 400 31.41 -12.75 -27.60
CA TYR A 400 30.69 -13.82 -26.90
C TYR A 400 29.37 -14.20 -27.58
N SER A 401 29.13 -13.77 -28.83
CA SER A 401 27.88 -14.06 -29.56
C SER A 401 27.64 -15.55 -29.80
N GLU A 402 28.68 -16.38 -29.83
CA GLU A 402 28.56 -17.85 -29.89
C GLU A 402 27.77 -18.47 -28.72
N PHE A 403 27.69 -17.78 -27.58
CA PHE A 403 26.97 -18.24 -26.40
C PHE A 403 25.51 -17.76 -26.37
N THR A 404 24.99 -17.26 -27.50
CA THR A 404 23.58 -16.84 -27.62
C THR A 404 22.65 -18.04 -27.59
N TRP A 405 21.58 -17.95 -26.81
CA TRP A 405 20.52 -18.98 -26.83
C TRP A 405 19.80 -18.98 -28.19
N THR A 406 19.63 -20.14 -28.79
CA THR A 406 18.84 -20.27 -30.02
C THR A 406 17.33 -20.16 -29.75
N ASN A 407 16.55 -19.84 -30.79
CA ASN A 407 15.09 -19.80 -30.68
C ASN A 407 14.53 -21.14 -30.22
N VAL A 408 13.76 -21.10 -29.14
CA VAL A 408 13.26 -22.28 -28.44
C VAL A 408 11.97 -22.80 -29.10
N LYS A 409 11.96 -24.07 -29.52
CA LYS A 409 10.75 -24.79 -29.95
C LYS A 409 10.16 -25.60 -28.80
N MET A 410 8.83 -25.70 -28.72
CA MET A 410 8.16 -26.46 -27.66
C MET A 410 8.28 -27.96 -27.89
N GLU A 411 9.03 -28.65 -27.02
CA GLU A 411 9.28 -30.10 -27.07
C GLU A 411 9.57 -30.64 -25.66
N ASN A 412 9.33 -31.94 -25.41
CA ASN A 412 9.67 -32.57 -24.13
C ASN A 412 11.17 -32.88 -24.09
N LEU A 413 11.94 -32.13 -23.30
CA LEU A 413 13.38 -32.33 -23.14
C LEU A 413 13.75 -33.28 -21.98
N CYS A 414 12.76 -33.93 -21.36
CA CYS A 414 12.95 -34.82 -20.21
C CYS A 414 12.74 -36.31 -20.52
N GLU A 415 12.43 -36.66 -21.77
CA GLU A 415 12.45 -38.05 -22.26
C GLU A 415 13.89 -38.56 -22.39
N GLU A 416 14.10 -39.83 -22.06
CA GLU A 416 15.41 -40.39 -21.68
C GLU A 416 16.52 -40.19 -22.72
N LYS A 417 17.45 -39.27 -22.44
CA LYS A 417 18.85 -39.44 -22.80
C LYS A 417 19.62 -39.98 -21.58
N GLN A 418 19.79 -41.29 -21.58
CA GLN A 418 20.64 -42.15 -20.74
C GLN A 418 20.47 -42.09 -19.21
N LYS A 419 20.26 -43.27 -18.61
CA LYS A 419 20.44 -43.54 -17.18
C LYS A 419 21.88 -43.18 -16.78
N GLY A 420 22.05 -42.05 -16.08
CA GLY A 420 23.36 -41.60 -15.60
C GLY A 420 23.94 -42.56 -14.56
N GLY A 421 25.01 -43.26 -14.94
CA GLY A 421 25.97 -43.82 -13.99
C GLY A 421 26.94 -42.75 -13.50
N ALA A 422 27.78 -43.08 -12.51
CA ALA A 422 28.88 -42.20 -12.08
C ALA A 422 29.77 -41.83 -13.29
N GLY A 423 30.15 -40.56 -13.41
CA GLY A 423 30.98 -40.07 -14.52
C GLY A 423 30.22 -39.60 -15.77
N THR A 424 28.93 -39.27 -15.66
CA THR A 424 28.18 -38.72 -16.81
C THR A 424 28.64 -37.28 -17.08
N ILE A 425 29.23 -37.05 -18.26
CA ILE A 425 29.66 -35.72 -18.72
C ILE A 425 28.43 -34.90 -19.13
N ILE A 426 28.28 -33.72 -18.52
CA ILE A 426 27.18 -32.80 -18.84
C ILE A 426 27.57 -31.90 -20.03
N ASN A 427 26.62 -31.68 -20.93
CA ASN A 427 26.70 -30.60 -21.91
C ASN A 427 26.28 -29.29 -21.25
N PHE A 428 27.17 -28.30 -21.26
CA PHE A 428 26.89 -27.00 -20.67
C PHE A 428 25.83 -26.24 -21.49
N THR A 429 25.00 -25.47 -20.78
CA THR A 429 24.11 -24.51 -21.42
C THR A 429 24.90 -23.30 -21.94
N PRO A 430 24.37 -22.52 -22.91
CA PRO A 430 25.07 -21.35 -23.42
C PRO A 430 25.48 -20.36 -22.31
N THR A 431 24.62 -20.12 -21.31
CA THR A 431 24.97 -19.26 -20.16
C THR A 431 26.04 -19.87 -19.24
N GLN A 432 26.00 -21.19 -18.99
CA GLN A 432 27.05 -21.87 -18.21
C GLN A 432 28.41 -21.73 -18.91
N ASP A 433 28.39 -21.88 -20.23
CA ASP A 433 29.57 -21.79 -21.07
C ASP A 433 30.11 -20.34 -21.13
N PHE A 434 29.22 -19.36 -21.26
CA PHE A 434 29.55 -17.95 -21.15
C PHE A 434 30.21 -17.62 -19.80
N VAL A 435 29.61 -18.02 -18.68
CA VAL A 435 30.12 -17.72 -17.33
C VAL A 435 31.54 -18.25 -17.12
N ARG A 436 31.86 -19.46 -17.59
CA ARG A 436 33.20 -20.05 -17.43
C ARG A 436 34.28 -19.41 -18.32
N HIS A 437 33.88 -18.71 -19.39
CA HIS A 437 34.79 -17.99 -20.30
C HIS A 437 34.92 -16.50 -19.95
N TYR A 438 33.83 -15.87 -19.50
CA TYR A 438 33.81 -14.46 -19.12
C TYR A 438 34.50 -14.22 -17.78
N PHE A 439 34.12 -14.98 -16.73
CA PHE A 439 34.63 -14.73 -15.38
C PHE A 439 35.91 -15.53 -15.13
N THR A 440 37.04 -14.88 -15.40
CA THR A 440 38.38 -15.46 -15.33
C THR A 440 39.29 -14.65 -14.39
N PRO A 441 40.46 -15.19 -13.98
CA PRO A 441 41.42 -14.44 -13.17
C PRO A 441 41.84 -13.08 -13.76
N THR A 442 41.90 -12.97 -15.09
CA THR A 442 42.31 -11.76 -15.83
C THR A 442 41.20 -10.73 -16.01
N ASN A 443 39.95 -11.08 -15.71
CA ASN A 443 38.82 -10.16 -15.86
C ASN A 443 39.03 -8.88 -15.01
N PRO A 444 38.72 -7.67 -15.52
CA PRO A 444 38.85 -6.42 -14.77
C PRO A 444 37.99 -6.37 -13.49
N VAL A 445 36.84 -7.04 -13.47
CA VAL A 445 35.93 -7.03 -12.30
C VAL A 445 36.46 -7.91 -11.16
N LYS A 446 36.27 -7.50 -9.91
CA LYS A 446 36.72 -8.26 -8.73
C LYS A 446 35.73 -9.33 -8.28
N GLY A 447 34.50 -9.28 -8.75
CA GLY A 447 33.53 -10.35 -8.51
C GLY A 447 32.37 -10.32 -9.48
N MET A 448 31.51 -11.33 -9.40
CA MET A 448 30.31 -11.46 -10.21
C MET A 448 29.18 -12.08 -9.38
N LEU A 449 27.98 -11.54 -9.54
CA LEU A 449 26.73 -12.05 -8.98
C LEU A 449 25.98 -12.83 -10.06
N LEU A 450 25.81 -14.13 -9.86
CA LEU A 450 24.91 -14.98 -10.63
C LEU A 450 23.51 -14.85 -10.06
N TYR A 451 22.73 -13.93 -10.61
CA TYR A 451 21.30 -13.80 -10.35
C TYR A 451 20.53 -14.76 -11.25
N HIS A 452 20.61 -16.06 -10.92
CA HIS A 452 19.99 -17.11 -11.74
C HIS A 452 18.88 -17.84 -10.99
N SER A 453 17.75 -18.04 -11.66
CA SER A 453 16.58 -18.78 -11.15
C SER A 453 16.93 -20.20 -10.65
N VAL A 454 16.03 -20.81 -9.89
CA VAL A 454 16.23 -22.16 -9.35
C VAL A 454 16.26 -23.18 -10.51
N GLY A 455 17.18 -24.16 -10.45
CA GLY A 455 17.27 -25.22 -11.47
C GLY A 455 18.04 -24.85 -12.75
N THR A 456 18.61 -23.64 -12.86
CA THR A 456 19.46 -23.25 -14.00
C THR A 456 20.86 -23.89 -14.01
N GLY A 457 21.23 -24.60 -12.93
CA GLY A 457 22.54 -25.21 -12.77
C GLY A 457 23.63 -24.26 -12.26
N LYS A 458 23.30 -23.30 -11.38
CA LYS A 458 24.26 -22.38 -10.71
C LYS A 458 25.51 -23.09 -10.17
N THR A 459 25.33 -24.20 -9.46
CA THR A 459 26.43 -25.01 -8.91
C THR A 459 27.37 -25.52 -10.01
N CYS A 460 26.80 -25.99 -11.13
CA CYS A 460 27.57 -26.41 -12.30
C CYS A 460 28.33 -25.24 -12.94
N SER A 461 27.69 -24.07 -13.11
CA SER A 461 28.33 -22.84 -13.61
C SER A 461 29.56 -22.46 -12.78
N ALA A 462 29.44 -22.49 -11.45
CA ALA A 462 30.53 -22.14 -10.55
C ALA A 462 31.66 -23.16 -10.54
N ILE A 463 31.35 -24.46 -10.57
CA ILE A 463 32.37 -25.52 -10.69
C ILE A 463 33.11 -25.39 -12.03
N ALA A 464 32.38 -25.18 -13.13
CA ALA A 464 32.96 -25.02 -14.46
C ALA A 464 33.87 -23.78 -14.53
N ALA A 465 33.42 -22.63 -14.00
CA ALA A 465 34.24 -21.43 -13.93
C ALA A 465 35.52 -21.63 -13.09
N ALA A 466 35.39 -22.26 -11.91
CA ALA A 466 36.51 -22.52 -11.00
C ALA A 466 37.58 -23.44 -11.62
N THR A 467 37.14 -24.52 -12.28
CA THR A 467 38.04 -25.55 -12.81
C THR A 467 38.62 -25.20 -14.17
N ASN A 468 37.96 -24.33 -14.94
CA ASN A 468 38.44 -23.96 -16.28
C ASN A 468 39.76 -23.16 -16.23
N ASN A 469 39.79 -22.04 -15.51
CA ASN A 469 40.93 -21.10 -15.53
C ASN A 469 41.55 -20.84 -14.14
N PHE A 470 40.74 -20.75 -13.08
CA PHE A 470 41.25 -20.43 -11.74
C PHE A 470 42.18 -21.53 -11.21
N GLU A 471 41.75 -22.78 -11.32
CA GLU A 471 42.55 -23.95 -10.91
C GLU A 471 43.89 -24.02 -11.65
N LYS A 472 43.87 -23.87 -12.99
CA LYS A 472 45.09 -23.89 -13.83
C LYS A 472 46.09 -22.78 -13.47
N GLN A 473 45.59 -21.64 -12.99
CA GLN A 473 46.42 -20.51 -12.57
C GLN A 473 46.81 -20.56 -11.08
N GLY A 474 46.52 -21.67 -10.40
CA GLY A 474 46.92 -21.92 -9.02
C GLY A 474 46.12 -21.12 -8.00
N TYR A 475 44.88 -20.76 -8.30
CA TYR A 475 43.99 -20.15 -7.31
C TYR A 475 43.51 -21.20 -6.30
N THR A 476 43.39 -20.77 -5.03
CA THR A 476 42.71 -21.54 -3.99
C THR A 476 41.20 -21.36 -4.15
N ILE A 477 40.43 -22.45 -4.16
CA ILE A 477 38.96 -22.40 -4.25
C ILE A 477 38.37 -22.52 -2.84
N LEU A 478 37.68 -21.48 -2.39
CA LEU A 478 36.91 -21.49 -1.14
C LEU A 478 35.42 -21.50 -1.47
N TRP A 479 34.70 -22.51 -1.00
CA TRP A 479 33.26 -22.63 -1.22
C TRP A 479 32.49 -22.55 0.10
N VAL A 480 31.56 -21.60 0.18
CA VAL A 480 30.65 -21.40 1.30
C VAL A 480 29.23 -21.79 0.89
N THR A 481 28.63 -22.73 1.61
CA THR A 481 27.23 -23.14 1.39
C THR A 481 26.63 -23.68 2.70
N ARG A 482 25.35 -24.03 2.70
CA ARG A 482 24.71 -24.69 3.85
C ARG A 482 25.22 -26.13 4.02
N THR A 483 25.26 -26.60 5.26
CA THR A 483 25.67 -27.98 5.58
C THR A 483 24.84 -29.01 4.80
N THR A 484 23.56 -28.74 4.60
CA THR A 484 22.61 -29.60 3.87
C THR A 484 22.86 -29.66 2.36
N LEU A 485 23.57 -28.68 1.77
CA LEU A 485 23.80 -28.57 0.33
C LEU A 485 25.22 -29.02 -0.09
N LYS A 486 26.09 -29.38 0.86
CA LYS A 486 27.46 -29.83 0.56
C LYS A 486 27.49 -31.09 -0.31
N SER A 487 26.51 -31.99 -0.17
CA SER A 487 26.40 -33.19 -1.01
C SER A 487 26.19 -32.86 -2.48
N ASP A 488 25.47 -31.79 -2.77
CA ASP A 488 25.08 -31.43 -4.13
C ASP A 488 26.28 -30.91 -4.93
N ILE A 489 27.24 -30.26 -4.25
CA ILE A 489 28.53 -29.86 -4.86
C ILE A 489 29.26 -31.11 -5.37
N TRP A 490 29.37 -32.16 -4.54
CA TRP A 490 30.07 -33.38 -4.92
C TRP A 490 29.34 -34.17 -6.00
N LYS A 491 28.02 -34.17 -5.97
CA LYS A 491 27.19 -34.75 -7.05
C LYS A 491 27.49 -34.07 -8.39
N ASN A 492 27.56 -32.73 -8.44
CA ASN A 492 27.91 -31.96 -9.65
C ASN A 492 29.43 -31.99 -9.99
N MET A 493 30.26 -32.52 -9.09
CA MET A 493 31.69 -32.68 -9.33
C MET A 493 31.98 -34.04 -9.99
N PHE A 494 31.36 -35.11 -9.49
CA PHE A 494 31.72 -36.49 -9.81
C PHE A 494 30.63 -37.29 -10.53
N ASP A 495 29.35 -37.11 -10.18
CA ASP A 495 28.29 -37.91 -10.81
C ASP A 495 27.81 -37.25 -12.11
N MET A 496 27.58 -35.94 -12.01
CA MET A 496 27.20 -35.03 -13.08
C MET A 496 28.39 -34.11 -13.36
N VAL A 497 29.37 -34.59 -14.14
CA VAL A 497 30.71 -33.98 -14.19
C VAL A 497 30.66 -32.60 -14.85
N CYS A 498 30.65 -31.55 -14.02
CA CYS A 498 30.78 -30.15 -14.42
C CYS A 498 32.21 -29.60 -14.29
N SER A 499 33.13 -30.39 -13.73
CA SER A 499 34.54 -30.03 -13.57
C SER A 499 35.29 -30.23 -14.87
N GLU A 500 35.95 -29.18 -15.37
CA GLU A 500 36.72 -29.23 -16.61
C GLU A 500 37.96 -30.12 -16.47
N SER A 501 38.64 -30.07 -15.31
CA SER A 501 39.80 -30.91 -15.02
C SER A 501 39.44 -32.39 -15.05
N ILE A 502 38.34 -32.77 -14.37
CA ILE A 502 37.88 -34.17 -14.32
C ILE A 502 37.33 -34.60 -15.69
N ARG A 503 36.59 -33.73 -16.39
CA ARG A 503 36.11 -34.00 -17.74
C ARG A 503 37.27 -34.33 -18.69
N HIS A 504 38.34 -33.54 -18.65
CA HIS A 504 39.54 -33.81 -19.44
C HIS A 504 40.21 -35.14 -19.03
N GLU A 505 40.29 -35.47 -17.74
CA GLU A 505 40.83 -36.77 -17.30
C GLU A 505 39.99 -37.97 -17.76
N ILE A 506 38.66 -37.85 -17.77
CA ILE A 506 37.78 -38.90 -18.29
C ILE A 506 37.96 -39.05 -19.81
N GLN A 507 37.97 -37.94 -20.55
CA GLN A 507 38.04 -37.97 -22.01
C GLN A 507 39.42 -38.37 -22.54
N THR A 508 40.48 -37.94 -21.87
CA THR A 508 41.86 -38.13 -22.33
C THR A 508 42.57 -39.32 -21.70
N ASN A 509 42.28 -39.63 -20.43
CA ASN A 509 42.98 -40.67 -19.65
C ASN A 509 42.09 -41.86 -19.24
N ASP A 510 40.86 -41.97 -19.77
CA ASP A 510 39.87 -43.02 -19.45
C ASP A 510 39.64 -43.22 -17.94
N LEU A 511 39.61 -42.12 -17.18
CA LEU A 511 39.41 -42.16 -15.74
C LEU A 511 38.01 -42.69 -15.37
N LYS A 512 37.96 -43.79 -14.63
CA LYS A 512 36.72 -44.29 -14.01
C LYS A 512 36.55 -43.71 -12.61
N ILE A 513 35.44 -43.01 -12.40
CA ILE A 513 35.13 -42.40 -11.11
C ILE A 513 34.79 -43.49 -10.09
N PRO A 514 35.53 -43.59 -8.97
CA PRO A 514 35.24 -44.58 -7.92
C PRO A 514 33.91 -44.32 -7.23
N ASP A 515 33.24 -45.36 -6.72
CA ASP A 515 32.00 -45.21 -5.94
C ASP A 515 32.25 -44.72 -4.50
N GLU A 516 33.40 -45.06 -3.92
CA GLU A 516 33.78 -44.64 -2.57
C GLU A 516 34.18 -43.16 -2.50
N GLN A 517 33.57 -42.44 -1.55
CA GLN A 517 33.78 -41.00 -1.38
C GLN A 517 35.26 -40.63 -1.15
N ASP A 518 35.99 -41.38 -0.31
CA ASP A 518 37.39 -41.03 0.00
C ASP A 518 38.31 -41.14 -1.23
N LYS A 519 38.02 -42.08 -2.13
CA LYS A 519 38.73 -42.23 -3.41
C LYS A 519 38.36 -41.09 -4.38
N ARG A 520 37.08 -40.70 -4.46
CA ARG A 520 36.63 -39.52 -5.23
C ARG A 520 37.37 -38.26 -4.80
N MET A 521 37.54 -38.09 -3.49
CA MET A 521 38.15 -36.88 -2.90
C MET A 521 39.65 -36.73 -3.17
N ARG A 522 40.33 -37.78 -3.65
CA ARG A 522 41.74 -37.76 -4.10
C ARG A 522 41.91 -37.27 -5.54
N LEU A 523 40.84 -37.27 -6.33
CA LEU A 523 40.84 -36.77 -7.71
C LEU A 523 40.83 -35.24 -7.79
N LEU A 524 40.59 -34.56 -6.67
CA LEU A 524 40.59 -33.10 -6.65
C LEU A 524 42.01 -32.53 -6.67
N SER A 525 42.18 -31.42 -7.38
CA SER A 525 43.43 -30.67 -7.42
C SER A 525 43.79 -30.03 -6.08
N LYS A 526 45.03 -29.55 -5.97
CA LYS A 526 45.54 -28.81 -4.80
C LYS A 526 44.72 -27.54 -4.51
N SER A 527 44.03 -27.00 -5.51
CA SER A 527 43.16 -25.83 -5.38
C SER A 527 41.95 -26.07 -4.48
N TRP A 528 41.53 -27.33 -4.28
CA TRP A 528 40.41 -27.73 -3.42
C TRP A 528 40.85 -28.31 -2.06
N LYS A 529 42.08 -28.01 -1.63
CA LYS A 529 42.64 -28.49 -0.35
C LYS A 529 41.76 -28.13 0.85
N ILE A 530 41.17 -26.93 0.83
CA ILE A 530 40.16 -26.52 1.81
C ILE A 530 38.78 -26.97 1.30
N ARG A 531 38.15 -27.88 2.03
CA ARG A 531 36.84 -28.43 1.66
C ARG A 531 35.72 -27.40 1.83
N PRO A 532 34.59 -27.53 1.10
CA PRO A 532 33.43 -26.66 1.28
C PRO A 532 32.97 -26.53 2.73
N MET A 533 32.71 -25.31 3.16
CA MET A 533 32.47 -24.96 4.56
C MET A 533 31.09 -24.31 4.76
N SER A 534 30.59 -24.34 5.99
CA SER A 534 29.36 -23.63 6.35
C SER A 534 29.63 -22.14 6.56
N TYR A 535 28.57 -21.31 6.52
CA TYR A 535 28.66 -19.87 6.82
C TYR A 535 29.28 -19.58 8.20
N LYS A 536 28.98 -20.39 9.22
CA LYS A 536 29.60 -20.29 10.55
C LYS A 536 31.10 -20.58 10.51
N GLN A 537 31.51 -21.66 9.82
CA GLN A 537 32.92 -21.99 9.66
C GLN A 537 33.68 -20.90 8.91
N PHE A 538 33.05 -20.33 7.89
CA PHE A 538 33.58 -19.21 7.13
C PHE A 538 33.71 -17.94 7.98
N SER A 539 32.70 -17.61 8.78
CA SER A 539 32.78 -16.49 9.73
C SER A 539 33.98 -16.63 10.66
N ASN A 540 34.17 -17.81 11.26
CA ASN A 540 35.31 -18.08 12.13
C ASN A 540 36.66 -18.00 11.38
N LEU A 541 36.70 -18.40 10.11
CA LEU A 541 37.88 -18.26 9.26
C LEU A 541 38.24 -16.79 9.06
N VAL A 542 37.26 -15.95 8.71
CA VAL A 542 37.45 -14.52 8.51
C VAL A 542 37.83 -13.80 9.81
N SER A 543 37.27 -14.23 10.94
CA SER A 543 37.60 -13.73 12.29
C SER A 543 38.93 -14.26 12.85
N LYS A 544 39.67 -15.11 12.10
CA LYS A 544 40.97 -15.69 12.49
C LYS A 544 40.94 -16.64 13.68
N GLN A 545 39.83 -17.35 13.88
CA GLN A 545 39.55 -18.15 15.08
C GLN A 545 39.57 -19.68 14.82
N ASN A 546 40.02 -20.14 13.65
CA ASN A 546 39.88 -21.54 13.25
C ASN A 546 41.14 -22.09 12.56
N SER A 547 41.39 -23.40 12.65
CA SER A 547 42.49 -24.09 11.97
C SER A 547 42.46 -23.91 10.45
N LEU A 548 41.27 -23.74 9.87
CA LEU A 548 41.11 -23.41 8.45
C LEU A 548 41.80 -22.09 8.05
N TYR A 549 41.84 -21.11 8.96
CA TYR A 549 42.57 -19.86 8.73
C TYR A 549 44.08 -20.12 8.68
N ASP A 550 44.60 -20.95 9.58
CA ASP A 550 46.03 -21.30 9.59
C ASP A 550 46.43 -22.04 8.32
N ASP A 551 45.58 -22.93 7.82
CA ASP A 551 45.82 -23.63 6.57
C ASP A 551 45.78 -22.68 5.37
N LEU A 552 44.86 -21.72 5.35
CA LEU A 552 44.81 -20.68 4.32
C LEU A 552 46.07 -19.80 4.35
N VAL A 553 46.54 -19.43 5.55
CA VAL A 553 47.81 -18.69 5.75
C VAL A 553 49.02 -19.49 5.26
N LYS A 554 49.06 -20.80 5.48
CA LYS A 554 50.13 -21.67 4.97
C LYS A 554 50.13 -21.73 3.43
N ILE A 555 48.96 -21.64 2.79
CA ILE A 555 48.82 -21.74 1.33
C ILE A 555 49.11 -20.38 0.67
N ASN A 556 48.46 -19.30 1.12
CA ASN A 556 48.47 -18.00 0.43
C ASN A 556 49.40 -16.95 1.07
N GLY A 557 49.84 -17.20 2.32
CA GLY A 557 50.66 -16.29 3.12
C GLY A 557 49.89 -15.57 4.23
N LYS A 558 50.63 -15.03 5.20
CA LYS A 558 50.06 -14.37 6.39
C LYS A 558 49.54 -12.95 6.16
N GLU A 559 50.09 -12.27 5.16
CA GLU A 559 49.81 -10.85 4.89
C GLU A 559 48.41 -10.67 4.29
N ASP A 560 48.12 -11.37 3.19
CA ASP A 560 46.77 -11.50 2.63
C ASP A 560 46.41 -12.98 2.45
N PRO A 561 45.71 -13.57 3.43
CA PRO A 561 45.26 -14.97 3.34
C PRO A 561 44.31 -15.22 2.16
N LEU A 562 43.65 -14.20 1.61
CA LEU A 562 42.74 -14.33 0.47
C LEU A 562 43.41 -14.06 -0.88
N ARG A 563 44.73 -13.83 -0.91
CA ARG A 563 45.49 -13.68 -2.16
C ARG A 563 45.30 -14.90 -3.05
N LYS A 564 45.12 -14.68 -4.37
CA LYS A 564 44.85 -15.72 -5.38
C LYS A 564 43.80 -16.73 -4.91
N THR A 565 42.68 -16.23 -4.39
CA THR A 565 41.56 -17.06 -3.93
C THR A 565 40.32 -16.76 -4.75
N LEU A 566 39.64 -17.80 -5.24
CA LEU A 566 38.27 -17.70 -5.72
C LEU A 566 37.34 -18.06 -4.58
N LEU A 567 36.58 -17.08 -4.09
CA LEU A 567 35.58 -17.27 -3.04
C LEU A 567 34.20 -17.40 -3.69
N ILE A 568 33.60 -18.57 -3.57
CA ILE A 568 32.26 -18.89 -4.06
C ILE A 568 31.31 -18.92 -2.87
N ILE A 569 30.28 -18.07 -2.90
CA ILE A 569 29.23 -18.03 -1.88
C ILE A 569 27.90 -18.40 -2.52
N ASP A 570 27.42 -19.58 -2.15
CA ASP A 570 26.14 -20.13 -2.57
C ASP A 570 25.02 -19.69 -1.60
N GLU A 571 23.84 -19.37 -2.13
CA GLU A 571 22.75 -18.69 -1.40
C GLU A 571 23.15 -17.33 -0.82
N ALA A 572 23.86 -16.53 -1.63
CA ALA A 572 24.45 -15.24 -1.22
C ALA A 572 23.44 -14.25 -0.59
N HIS A 573 22.15 -14.37 -0.88
CA HIS A 573 21.11 -13.55 -0.25
C HIS A 573 21.05 -13.69 1.28
N LYS A 574 21.58 -14.79 1.84
CA LYS A 574 21.68 -14.99 3.29
C LYS A 574 22.75 -14.12 3.98
N LEU A 575 23.62 -13.44 3.22
CA LEU A 575 24.61 -12.52 3.79
C LEU A 575 23.95 -11.28 4.41
N TYR A 576 22.88 -10.77 3.78
CA TYR A 576 22.18 -9.55 4.21
C TYR A 576 20.69 -9.78 4.53
N GLY A 577 20.07 -10.82 3.98
CA GLY A 577 18.68 -11.18 4.25
C GLY A 577 18.51 -11.83 5.63
N GLY A 578 17.68 -11.23 6.49
CA GLY A 578 17.54 -11.62 7.90
C GLY A 578 16.14 -12.06 8.29
N ASP A 579 16.02 -13.35 8.62
CA ASP A 579 15.16 -13.96 9.69
C ASP A 579 15.29 -15.51 9.73
N ASP A 580 15.90 -16.13 8.72
CA ASP A 580 16.02 -17.61 8.64
C ASP A 580 17.27 -18.21 9.28
N LEU A 581 18.34 -17.44 9.47
CA LEU A 581 19.56 -17.92 10.12
C LEU A 581 19.49 -17.61 11.62
N SER A 582 19.78 -18.62 12.45
CA SER A 582 19.90 -18.40 13.89
C SER A 582 20.96 -17.32 14.18
N SER A 583 20.83 -16.60 15.29
CA SER A 583 21.85 -15.60 15.72
C SER A 583 23.27 -16.18 15.83
N LEU A 584 23.37 -17.51 15.95
CA LEU A 584 24.61 -18.29 16.02
C LEU A 584 25.21 -18.66 14.64
N GLU A 585 24.48 -18.44 13.54
CA GLU A 585 24.89 -18.76 12.16
C GLU A 585 25.09 -17.54 11.26
N LYS A 586 24.75 -16.33 11.74
CA LYS A 586 24.96 -15.10 10.99
C LYS A 586 26.46 -14.80 10.86
N PRO A 587 26.99 -14.62 9.64
CA PRO A 587 28.39 -14.29 9.44
C PRO A 587 28.72 -12.88 9.93
N ASP A 588 29.94 -12.67 10.43
CA ASP A 588 30.45 -11.33 10.73
C ASP A 588 30.73 -10.58 9.42
N MET A 589 29.71 -9.85 8.96
CA MET A 589 29.75 -9.11 7.70
C MET A 589 30.78 -7.98 7.71
N ASN A 590 31.04 -7.38 8.87
CA ASN A 590 32.04 -6.33 9.00
C ASN A 590 33.45 -6.90 8.82
N ALA A 591 33.73 -8.07 9.42
CA ALA A 591 34.99 -8.77 9.22
C ALA A 591 35.16 -9.23 7.77
N LEU A 592 34.10 -9.78 7.15
CA LEU A 592 34.10 -10.22 5.76
C LEU A 592 34.38 -9.08 4.79
N HIS A 593 33.61 -8.00 4.88
CA HIS A 593 33.79 -6.81 4.04
C HIS A 593 35.21 -6.27 4.18
N LYS A 594 35.70 -6.14 5.42
CA LYS A 594 37.06 -5.68 5.68
C LYS A 594 38.14 -6.58 5.07
N ALA A 595 37.99 -7.90 5.14
CA ALA A 595 38.94 -8.84 4.55
C ALA A 595 38.97 -8.76 3.02
N LEU A 596 37.79 -8.67 2.38
CA LEU A 596 37.67 -8.50 0.93
C LEU A 596 38.29 -7.18 0.46
N MET A 597 37.89 -6.06 1.07
CA MET A 597 38.42 -4.73 0.72
C MET A 597 39.93 -4.65 0.93
N TYR A 598 40.45 -5.27 2.00
CA TYR A 598 41.88 -5.35 2.24
C TYR A 598 42.59 -6.12 1.11
N SER A 599 42.07 -7.27 0.68
CA SER A 599 42.66 -8.05 -0.42
C SER A 599 42.60 -7.28 -1.75
N TYR A 600 41.49 -6.60 -2.06
CA TYR A 600 41.36 -5.77 -3.26
C TYR A 600 42.41 -4.65 -3.30
N GLN A 601 42.62 -3.98 -2.17
CA GLN A 601 43.58 -2.89 -2.05
C GLN A 601 45.04 -3.39 -2.04
N TYR A 602 45.33 -4.48 -1.32
CA TYR A 602 46.70 -4.95 -1.10
C TYR A 602 47.23 -5.82 -2.24
N SER A 603 46.42 -6.79 -2.70
CA SER A 603 46.85 -7.80 -3.67
C SER A 603 46.52 -7.44 -5.13
N GLY A 604 45.73 -6.39 -5.36
CA GLY A 604 45.48 -5.81 -6.69
C GLY A 604 44.95 -6.83 -7.69
N ILE A 605 45.72 -7.16 -8.73
CA ILE A 605 45.33 -8.16 -9.76
C ILE A 605 45.23 -9.56 -9.15
N ASN A 606 46.07 -9.88 -8.16
CA ASN A 606 46.08 -11.16 -7.46
C ASN A 606 45.16 -11.17 -6.23
N SER A 607 44.28 -10.18 -6.08
CA SER A 607 43.30 -10.17 -5.00
C SER A 607 42.35 -11.35 -5.09
N VAL A 608 41.61 -11.57 -4.01
CA VAL A 608 40.43 -12.44 -4.04
C VAL A 608 39.51 -12.07 -5.20
N LYS A 609 38.88 -13.09 -5.79
CA LYS A 609 37.81 -12.98 -6.77
C LYS A 609 36.55 -13.56 -6.16
N LEU A 610 35.44 -12.83 -6.23
CA LEU A 610 34.19 -13.21 -5.56
C LEU A 610 33.14 -13.69 -6.56
N LEU A 611 32.59 -14.88 -6.37
CA LEU A 611 31.45 -15.39 -7.13
C LEU A 611 30.27 -15.60 -6.19
N LEU A 612 29.27 -14.73 -6.30
CA LEU A 612 28.04 -14.80 -5.51
C LEU A 612 26.95 -15.49 -6.32
N MET A 613 26.21 -16.42 -5.72
CA MET A 613 25.14 -17.14 -6.39
C MET A 613 23.84 -17.04 -5.61
N THR A 614 22.75 -16.62 -6.26
CA THR A 614 21.43 -16.56 -5.63
C THR A 614 20.33 -16.52 -6.68
N ALA A 615 19.17 -17.12 -6.36
CA ALA A 615 17.96 -16.97 -7.15
C ALA A 615 17.11 -15.77 -6.74
N THR A 616 17.39 -15.18 -5.57
CA THR A 616 16.58 -14.12 -4.97
C THR A 616 17.49 -13.15 -4.20
N PRO A 617 18.22 -12.25 -4.89
CA PRO A 617 19.16 -11.33 -4.25
C PRO A 617 18.46 -10.27 -3.37
N ILE A 618 17.15 -10.07 -3.57
CA ILE A 618 16.30 -9.21 -2.76
C ILE A 618 15.39 -10.12 -1.92
N THR A 619 15.58 -10.12 -0.59
CA THR A 619 14.65 -10.77 0.35
C THR A 619 13.69 -9.73 0.91
N ASN A 620 14.05 -9.04 1.99
CA ASN A 620 13.16 -8.11 2.66
C ASN A 620 13.35 -6.67 2.20
N ASN A 621 14.60 -6.30 1.89
CA ASN A 621 14.95 -4.94 1.52
C ASN A 621 15.67 -4.90 0.15
N PRO A 622 15.24 -4.07 -0.82
CA PRO A 622 15.92 -3.92 -2.11
C PRO A 622 17.39 -3.49 -1.99
N MET A 623 17.79 -2.82 -0.91
CA MET A 623 19.19 -2.46 -0.66
C MET A 623 20.11 -3.67 -0.45
N GLU A 624 19.57 -4.86 -0.19
CA GLU A 624 20.35 -6.10 -0.09
C GLU A 624 21.09 -6.41 -1.40
N LEU A 625 20.44 -6.24 -2.56
CA LEU A 625 21.09 -6.43 -3.87
C LEU A 625 22.25 -5.45 -4.06
N ILE A 626 22.07 -4.19 -3.65
CA ILE A 626 23.12 -3.16 -3.72
C ILE A 626 24.31 -3.55 -2.84
N LYS A 627 24.05 -4.02 -1.61
CA LYS A 627 25.07 -4.50 -0.68
C LYS A 627 25.83 -5.72 -1.24
N LEU A 628 25.13 -6.67 -1.85
CA LEU A 628 25.76 -7.83 -2.52
C LEU A 628 26.68 -7.40 -3.67
N LEU A 629 26.24 -6.48 -4.52
CA LEU A 629 27.04 -5.95 -5.62
C LEU A 629 28.27 -5.18 -5.09
N ASN A 630 28.13 -4.43 -4.00
CA ASN A 630 29.24 -3.70 -3.38
C ASN A 630 30.36 -4.62 -2.87
N LEU A 631 30.07 -5.86 -2.46
CA LEU A 631 31.11 -6.84 -2.08
C LEU A 631 32.03 -7.22 -3.25
N CYS A 632 31.51 -7.17 -4.48
CA CYS A 632 32.27 -7.43 -5.70
C CYS A 632 33.11 -6.24 -6.15
N LYS A 633 33.00 -5.07 -5.48
CA LYS A 633 33.60 -3.81 -5.91
C LYS A 633 34.65 -3.28 -4.93
N PRO A 634 35.71 -2.61 -5.42
CA PRO A 634 36.60 -1.82 -4.57
C PRO A 634 35.83 -0.70 -3.85
N GLN A 635 36.32 -0.28 -2.68
CA GLN A 635 35.65 0.71 -1.83
C GLN A 635 35.37 2.07 -2.52
N SER A 636 36.17 2.46 -3.51
CA SER A 636 36.00 3.70 -4.28
C SER A 636 34.86 3.65 -5.31
N GLU A 637 34.38 2.46 -5.67
CA GLU A 637 33.36 2.23 -6.71
C GLU A 637 32.01 1.77 -6.13
N GLN A 638 31.89 1.73 -4.79
CA GLN A 638 30.71 1.25 -4.10
C GLN A 638 29.55 2.25 -4.17
N MET A 639 28.35 1.69 -4.30
CA MET A 639 27.09 2.42 -4.30
C MET A 639 26.66 2.74 -2.86
N PRO A 640 25.82 3.78 -2.65
CA PRO A 640 25.20 4.04 -1.35
C PRO A 640 24.41 2.82 -0.85
N GLU A 641 24.66 2.38 0.38
CA GLU A 641 23.98 1.21 0.98
C GLU A 641 22.66 1.57 1.69
N ASP A 642 22.44 2.86 1.97
CA ASP A 642 21.26 3.40 2.63
C ASP A 642 20.24 3.91 1.62
N PHE A 643 18.97 3.56 1.80
CA PHE A 643 17.90 3.97 0.90
C PHE A 643 17.77 5.50 0.77
N THR A 644 17.99 6.26 1.85
CA THR A 644 17.92 7.73 1.81
C THR A 644 18.97 8.34 0.88
N ASN A 645 20.21 7.84 0.94
CA ASN A 645 21.31 8.34 0.11
C ASN A 645 21.19 7.83 -1.33
N PHE A 646 20.74 6.58 -1.50
CA PHE A 646 20.47 6.00 -2.80
C PHE A 646 19.33 6.74 -3.51
N SER A 647 18.18 6.92 -2.85
CA SER A 647 17.02 7.61 -3.42
C SER A 647 17.35 9.04 -3.85
N GLY A 648 18.11 9.79 -3.04
CA GLY A 648 18.52 11.14 -3.39
C GLY A 648 19.44 11.24 -4.62
N LYS A 649 20.13 10.16 -5.00
CA LYS A 649 21.00 10.13 -6.19
C LYS A 649 20.30 9.54 -7.43
N TYR A 650 19.52 8.47 -7.27
CA TYR A 650 19.03 7.68 -8.39
C TYR A 650 17.51 7.78 -8.64
N LEU A 651 16.71 8.11 -7.62
CA LEU A 651 15.25 7.94 -7.65
C LEU A 651 14.47 9.27 -7.65
N ASN A 652 13.20 9.22 -8.08
CA ASN A 652 12.22 10.31 -7.96
C ASN A 652 11.46 10.25 -6.62
N ASN A 653 10.47 11.14 -6.43
CA ASN A 653 9.69 11.23 -5.19
C ASN A 653 8.77 10.02 -4.99
N GLU A 654 8.43 9.32 -6.06
CA GLU A 654 7.55 8.15 -6.13
C GLU A 654 8.29 6.83 -5.89
N GLY A 655 9.64 6.86 -5.85
CA GLY A 655 10.51 5.70 -5.62
C GLY A 655 10.97 4.98 -6.88
N GLU A 656 10.80 5.57 -8.07
CA GLU A 656 11.22 5.01 -9.37
C GLU A 656 12.55 5.63 -9.83
N PHE A 657 13.31 4.93 -10.67
CA PHE A 657 14.55 5.48 -11.22
C PHE A 657 14.29 6.68 -12.13
N THR A 658 15.02 7.77 -11.89
CA THR A 658 15.12 8.86 -12.88
C THR A 658 15.88 8.38 -14.11
N GLU A 659 15.67 8.98 -15.28
CA GLU A 659 16.38 8.58 -16.52
C GLU A 659 17.91 8.61 -16.33
N ARG A 660 18.42 9.71 -15.76
CA ARG A 660 19.84 9.86 -15.44
C ARG A 660 20.31 8.83 -14.40
N GLY A 661 19.55 8.67 -13.31
CA GLY A 661 19.88 7.71 -12.26
C GLY A 661 19.92 6.27 -12.77
N ARG A 662 19.02 5.92 -13.70
CA ARG A 662 19.01 4.61 -14.35
C ARG A 662 20.28 4.36 -15.13
N MET A 663 20.73 5.32 -15.94
CA MET A 663 21.97 5.21 -16.71
C MET A 663 23.21 5.08 -15.81
N GLU A 664 23.31 5.95 -14.79
CA GLU A 664 24.42 5.87 -13.82
C GLU A 664 24.45 4.52 -13.09
N TYR A 665 23.27 4.00 -12.70
CA TYR A 665 23.17 2.69 -12.08
C TYR A 665 23.58 1.54 -13.02
N LEU A 666 23.14 1.56 -14.28
CA LEU A 666 23.50 0.56 -15.29
C LEU A 666 25.01 0.51 -15.53
N ASP A 667 25.65 1.68 -15.65
CA ASP A 667 27.11 1.78 -15.73
C ASP A 667 27.78 1.20 -14.48
N GLU A 668 27.26 1.54 -13.31
CA GLU A 668 27.79 1.07 -12.04
C GLU A 668 27.64 -0.45 -11.87
N ILE A 669 26.66 -1.13 -12.46
CA ILE A 669 26.54 -2.61 -12.38
C ILE A 669 27.17 -3.36 -13.55
N SER A 670 27.60 -2.66 -14.61
CA SER A 670 28.20 -3.24 -15.81
C SER A 670 29.32 -4.24 -15.50
N GLY A 671 29.16 -5.48 -15.98
CA GLY A 671 30.11 -6.60 -15.81
C GLY A 671 30.04 -7.36 -14.48
N TYR A 672 29.26 -6.89 -13.50
CA TYR A 672 29.18 -7.52 -12.17
C TYR A 672 28.01 -8.48 -11.99
N LEU A 673 27.05 -8.50 -12.91
CA LEU A 673 25.80 -9.23 -12.79
C LEU A 673 25.54 -10.08 -14.02
N SER A 674 25.26 -11.37 -13.84
CA SER A 674 24.71 -12.25 -14.88
C SER A 674 23.32 -12.70 -14.48
N TYR A 675 22.37 -12.66 -15.41
CA TYR A 675 20.96 -12.97 -15.16
C TYR A 675 20.44 -14.07 -16.07
N LEU A 676 19.87 -15.11 -15.47
CA LEU A 676 19.24 -16.21 -16.19
C LEU A 676 17.97 -16.67 -15.49
N ASN A 677 16.84 -16.48 -16.17
CA ASN A 677 15.56 -17.06 -15.78
C ASN A 677 15.16 -18.19 -16.74
N ARG A 678 15.03 -19.41 -16.21
CA ARG A 678 14.53 -20.59 -16.95
C ARG A 678 13.21 -21.12 -16.40
N GLU A 679 12.59 -20.44 -15.43
CA GLU A 679 11.30 -20.87 -14.86
C GLU A 679 10.20 -20.93 -15.92
N LYS A 680 10.30 -20.13 -16.99
CA LYS A 680 9.38 -20.14 -18.13
C LYS A 680 9.67 -21.21 -19.20
N ASP A 681 10.76 -21.98 -19.07
CA ASP A 681 11.13 -23.02 -20.04
C ASP A 681 10.28 -24.28 -19.81
N ALA A 682 9.09 -24.29 -20.42
CA ALA A 682 8.06 -25.32 -20.27
C ALA A 682 8.49 -26.73 -20.69
N ARG A 683 9.62 -26.85 -21.39
CA ARG A 683 10.20 -28.10 -21.88
C ARG A 683 10.89 -28.93 -20.81
N GLN A 684 11.38 -28.26 -19.76
CA GLN A 684 12.12 -28.87 -18.66
C GLN A 684 11.52 -28.52 -17.29
N PHE A 685 10.72 -27.45 -17.20
CA PHE A 685 10.14 -26.98 -15.95
C PHE A 685 8.63 -26.92 -16.04
N ALA A 686 7.97 -27.24 -14.94
CA ALA A 686 6.55 -27.03 -14.83
C ALA A 686 6.21 -25.54 -14.79
N GLN A 687 5.08 -25.18 -15.39
CA GLN A 687 4.65 -23.81 -15.60
C GLN A 687 3.57 -23.45 -14.57
N PRO A 688 3.90 -22.59 -13.59
CA PRO A 688 2.95 -22.21 -12.55
C PRO A 688 1.80 -21.38 -13.13
N ILE A 689 0.57 -21.80 -12.88
CA ILE A 689 -0.67 -21.07 -13.18
C ILE A 689 -1.22 -20.60 -11.84
N ILE A 690 -1.07 -19.31 -11.55
CA ILE A 690 -1.40 -18.74 -10.23
C ILE A 690 -2.84 -18.24 -10.23
N GLU A 691 -3.66 -18.79 -9.33
CA GLU A 691 -5.03 -18.39 -9.07
C GLU A 691 -5.16 -17.87 -7.62
N ARG A 692 -5.73 -16.67 -7.45
CA ARG A 692 -5.96 -16.09 -6.12
C ARG A 692 -7.39 -16.38 -5.67
N ILE A 693 -7.53 -17.13 -4.57
CA ILE A 693 -8.81 -17.50 -3.99
C ILE A 693 -9.14 -16.54 -2.86
N ASN A 694 -10.13 -15.68 -3.11
CA ASN A 694 -10.61 -14.68 -2.15
C ASN A 694 -11.75 -15.25 -1.30
N VAL A 695 -11.50 -15.42 0.01
CA VAL A 695 -12.47 -16.00 0.94
C VAL A 695 -13.05 -14.91 1.84
N PRO A 696 -14.38 -14.68 1.87
CA PRO A 696 -14.95 -13.66 2.73
C PRO A 696 -14.73 -13.99 4.22
N ILE A 697 -14.24 -13.01 4.99
CA ILE A 697 -14.02 -13.14 6.45
C ILE A 697 -15.29 -13.50 7.23
N VAL A 698 -16.46 -13.18 6.68
CA VAL A 698 -17.77 -13.55 7.21
C VAL A 698 -18.67 -14.00 6.05
N LYS A 699 -19.26 -15.20 6.15
CA LYS A 699 -20.21 -15.70 5.14
C LYS A 699 -21.51 -14.88 5.07
N ASP A 700 -22.05 -14.47 6.23
CA ASP A 700 -23.27 -13.63 6.31
C ASP A 700 -23.03 -12.34 7.12
N VAL A 701 -22.97 -11.21 6.42
CA VAL A 701 -22.79 -9.87 7.02
C VAL A 701 -23.95 -9.51 7.96
N LYS A 702 -25.15 -10.09 7.77
CA LYS A 702 -26.31 -9.84 8.65
C LYS A 702 -26.05 -10.30 10.08
N MET A 703 -25.18 -11.31 10.29
CA MET A 703 -24.78 -11.74 11.63
C MET A 703 -24.02 -10.62 12.37
N VAL A 704 -23.16 -9.89 11.66
CA VAL A 704 -22.42 -8.75 12.21
C VAL A 704 -23.37 -7.59 12.50
N GLU A 705 -24.31 -7.30 11.59
CA GLU A 705 -25.33 -6.26 11.77
C GLU A 705 -26.22 -6.52 12.99
N ARG A 706 -26.48 -7.78 13.35
CA ARG A 706 -27.31 -8.14 14.52
C ARG A 706 -26.68 -7.86 15.88
N PHE A 707 -25.36 -7.88 15.98
CA PHE A 707 -24.64 -7.86 17.27
C PHE A 707 -23.66 -6.69 17.42
N ASP A 708 -23.24 -6.02 16.33
CA ASP A 708 -22.24 -4.96 16.38
C ASP A 708 -22.83 -3.55 16.23
N LYS A 709 -23.06 -2.92 17.38
CA LYS A 709 -23.59 -1.55 17.46
C LYS A 709 -22.73 -0.51 16.73
N LYS A 710 -21.40 -0.67 16.73
CA LYS A 710 -20.48 0.33 16.15
C LYS A 710 -20.58 0.30 14.62
N ILE A 711 -20.59 -0.89 14.03
CA ILE A 711 -20.67 -1.09 12.59
C ILE A 711 -22.02 -0.62 12.03
N VAL A 712 -23.13 -1.01 12.66
CA VAL A 712 -24.47 -0.51 12.29
C VAL A 712 -24.54 1.01 12.45
N GLY A 713 -23.89 1.54 13.48
CA GLY A 713 -23.73 2.98 13.66
C GLY A 713 -22.97 3.64 12.52
N ASP A 714 -21.84 3.07 12.07
CA ASP A 714 -21.01 3.62 11.00
C ASP A 714 -21.70 3.54 9.64
N PHE A 715 -22.50 2.49 9.39
CA PHE A 715 -23.36 2.38 8.20
C PHE A 715 -24.44 3.44 8.16
N LEU A 716 -25.26 3.53 9.21
CA LEU A 716 -26.37 4.49 9.24
C LEU A 716 -25.89 5.94 9.26
N ASN A 717 -24.63 6.19 9.61
CA ASN A 717 -24.02 7.52 9.54
C ASN A 717 -23.22 7.76 8.26
N SER A 718 -23.06 6.82 7.32
CA SER A 718 -22.20 7.04 6.15
C SER A 718 -22.74 8.12 5.21
N ASP A 719 -24.06 8.23 5.13
CA ASP A 719 -24.74 9.14 4.22
C ASP A 719 -25.12 10.47 4.89
N VAL A 720 -25.13 10.50 6.23
CA VAL A 720 -25.45 11.69 7.02
C VAL A 720 -24.51 12.87 6.70
N PRO A 721 -23.16 12.70 6.61
CA PRO A 721 -22.26 13.78 6.21
C PRO A 721 -22.53 14.30 4.80
N LYS A 722 -22.87 13.43 3.85
CA LYS A 722 -23.19 13.84 2.47
C LYS A 722 -24.48 14.67 2.44
N LEU A 723 -25.53 14.21 3.15
CA LEU A 723 -26.78 14.94 3.28
C LEU A 723 -26.59 16.27 4.04
N GLN A 724 -25.73 16.30 5.05
CA GLN A 724 -25.37 17.52 5.78
C GLN A 724 -24.59 18.50 4.90
N GLN A 725 -23.67 18.01 4.08
CA GLN A 725 -22.95 18.82 3.10
C GLN A 725 -23.92 19.41 2.07
N GLN A 726 -24.85 18.62 1.55
CA GLN A 726 -25.91 19.12 0.66
C GLN A 726 -26.77 20.18 1.35
N ILE A 727 -27.12 20.03 2.63
CA ILE A 727 -27.81 21.08 3.39
C ILE A 727 -26.94 22.33 3.48
N ILE A 728 -25.64 22.20 3.76
CA ILE A 728 -24.71 23.33 3.85
C ILE A 728 -24.58 24.01 2.49
N ASP A 729 -24.47 23.27 1.40
CA ASP A 729 -24.33 23.78 0.05
C ASP A 729 -25.62 24.50 -0.40
N GLU A 730 -26.79 23.90 -0.19
CA GLU A 730 -28.09 24.55 -0.45
C GLU A 730 -28.35 25.75 0.46
N THR A 731 -27.94 25.69 1.73
CA THR A 731 -28.03 26.82 2.66
C THR A 731 -27.06 27.93 2.26
N ASN A 732 -25.86 27.59 1.79
CA ASN A 732 -24.89 28.53 1.28
C ASN A 732 -25.41 29.18 0.01
N LYS A 733 -26.03 28.44 -0.93
CA LYS A 733 -26.72 29.04 -2.10
C LYS A 733 -27.70 30.13 -1.66
N ILE A 734 -28.53 29.87 -0.65
CA ILE A 734 -29.46 30.86 -0.10
C ILE A 734 -28.72 32.04 0.56
N ARG A 735 -27.57 31.81 1.19
CA ARG A 735 -26.81 32.81 1.97
C ARG A 735 -25.86 33.67 1.13
N THR A 736 -25.34 33.14 0.03
CA THR A 736 -24.50 33.85 -0.95
C THR A 736 -25.32 34.57 -2.00
N SER A 737 -26.55 34.11 -2.25
CA SER A 737 -27.49 34.82 -3.11
C SER A 737 -28.11 35.99 -2.33
N GLU A 738 -28.15 37.18 -2.91
CA GLU A 738 -28.76 38.39 -2.30
C GLU A 738 -30.28 38.32 -2.08
N PHE A 739 -30.84 37.14 -2.31
CA PHE A 739 -32.26 36.80 -2.21
C PHE A 739 -32.79 36.77 -0.76
N ALA A 740 -31.92 36.84 0.25
CA ALA A 740 -32.33 36.86 1.65
C ALA A 740 -33.13 38.12 2.02
N ASP A 741 -32.81 39.27 1.41
CA ASP A 741 -33.39 40.60 1.67
C ASP A 741 -33.86 41.28 0.37
N ILE A 742 -34.63 40.57 -0.46
CA ILE A 742 -35.25 41.14 -1.67
C ILE A 742 -36.47 41.99 -1.28
N ASP A 743 -36.33 43.31 -1.48
CA ASP A 743 -37.37 44.33 -1.34
C ASP A 743 -37.44 45.18 -2.61
N ALA A 744 -38.62 45.71 -2.92
CA ALA A 744 -38.86 46.58 -4.07
C ALA A 744 -37.95 47.82 -4.06
N ASN A 745 -37.48 48.25 -2.88
CA ASN A 745 -36.57 49.38 -2.73
C ASN A 745 -35.20 49.16 -3.38
N LYS A 746 -34.67 47.92 -3.43
CA LYS A 746 -33.38 47.62 -4.07
C LYS A 746 -33.41 47.77 -5.58
N PHE A 747 -34.57 47.66 -6.21
CA PHE A 747 -34.75 47.73 -7.67
C PHE A 747 -35.28 49.09 -8.14
N LYS A 748 -35.29 50.12 -7.26
CA LYS A 748 -35.75 51.46 -7.60
C LYS A 748 -34.92 52.14 -8.69
N PHE A 749 -33.64 51.78 -8.84
CA PHE A 749 -32.76 52.31 -9.89
C PHE A 749 -33.32 52.05 -11.30
N LEU A 750 -34.06 50.95 -11.52
CA LEU A 750 -34.71 50.65 -12.81
C LEU A 750 -35.72 51.74 -13.21
N ARG A 751 -36.26 52.48 -12.24
CA ARG A 751 -37.15 53.61 -12.50
C ARG A 751 -36.39 54.83 -13.03
N GLU A 752 -35.20 55.08 -12.53
CA GLU A 752 -34.33 56.15 -13.05
C GLU A 752 -33.77 55.77 -14.41
N GLU A 753 -33.33 54.52 -14.61
CA GLU A 753 -32.80 54.06 -15.90
C GLU A 753 -33.84 54.05 -17.04
N ILE A 754 -35.09 53.66 -16.77
CA ILE A 754 -36.12 53.53 -17.83
C ILE A 754 -36.92 54.83 -18.03
N CYS A 755 -37.12 55.61 -16.96
CA CYS A 755 -37.99 56.80 -16.99
C CYS A 755 -37.25 58.13 -16.87
N GLY A 756 -35.91 58.15 -16.84
CA GLY A 756 -35.09 59.33 -16.51
C GLY A 756 -35.30 60.53 -17.44
N ASP A 757 -35.59 60.28 -18.71
CA ASP A 757 -35.67 61.33 -19.75
C ASP A 757 -37.11 61.85 -19.99
N LEU A 758 -38.08 61.46 -19.16
CA LEU A 758 -39.50 61.78 -19.34
C LEU A 758 -39.99 62.85 -18.36
N GLU A 759 -40.74 63.85 -18.85
CA GLU A 759 -41.32 64.91 -18.01
C GLU A 759 -42.87 64.91 -18.05
N GLY A 760 -43.51 65.21 -16.91
CA GLY A 760 -44.97 65.42 -16.85
C GLY A 760 -45.84 64.16 -16.77
N ARG A 761 -46.84 64.03 -17.65
CA ARG A 761 -47.82 62.92 -17.66
C ARG A 761 -47.20 61.56 -18.07
N PRO A 762 -46.31 61.48 -19.08
CA PRO A 762 -45.58 60.26 -19.42
C PRO A 762 -44.77 59.68 -18.27
N LEU A 763 -44.09 60.53 -17.48
CA LEU A 763 -43.30 60.10 -16.31
C LEU A 763 -44.15 59.36 -15.25
N LYS A 764 -45.40 59.81 -15.05
CA LYS A 764 -46.34 59.15 -14.12
C LYS A 764 -46.82 57.80 -14.62
N GLN A 765 -47.01 57.63 -15.92
CA GLN A 765 -47.39 56.34 -16.51
C GLN A 765 -46.20 55.38 -16.56
N CYS A 766 -45.01 55.89 -16.92
CA CYS A 766 -43.76 55.14 -16.89
C CYS A 766 -43.47 54.59 -15.48
N GLY A 767 -43.58 55.47 -14.48
CA GLY A 767 -43.45 55.08 -13.08
C GLY A 767 -44.46 54.01 -12.62
N LYS A 768 -45.66 53.92 -13.21
CA LYS A 768 -46.62 52.85 -12.87
C LYS A 768 -46.21 51.50 -13.46
N ILE A 769 -45.80 51.49 -14.72
CA ILE A 769 -45.39 50.28 -15.45
C ILE A 769 -44.13 49.68 -14.81
N VAL A 770 -43.10 50.49 -14.58
CA VAL A 770 -41.85 50.02 -13.96
C VAL A 770 -42.09 49.47 -12.55
N ASN A 771 -42.90 50.16 -11.73
CA ASN A 771 -43.23 49.67 -10.38
C ASN A 771 -44.06 48.38 -10.39
N ALA A 772 -44.87 48.13 -11.42
CA ALA A 772 -45.61 46.88 -11.56
C ALA A 772 -44.68 45.70 -11.89
N ASN A 773 -43.75 45.90 -12.83
CA ASN A 773 -42.75 44.88 -13.19
C ASN A 773 -41.76 44.61 -12.04
N ILE A 774 -41.35 45.62 -11.27
CA ILE A 774 -40.55 45.42 -10.05
C ILE A 774 -41.29 44.53 -9.04
N ARG A 775 -42.61 44.67 -8.88
CA ARG A 775 -43.41 43.81 -7.97
C ARG A 775 -43.49 42.37 -8.45
N GLU A 776 -43.61 42.14 -9.76
CA GLU A 776 -43.60 40.79 -10.34
C GLU A 776 -42.23 40.12 -10.19
N LEU A 777 -41.15 40.83 -10.47
CA LEU A 777 -39.77 40.37 -10.26
C LEU A 777 -39.55 39.93 -8.81
N VAL A 778 -39.94 40.75 -7.84
CA VAL A 778 -39.83 40.43 -6.40
C VAL A 778 -40.66 39.20 -6.03
N LYS A 779 -41.80 38.97 -6.70
CA LYS A 779 -42.68 37.83 -6.46
C LYS A 779 -42.08 36.52 -7.00
N GLU A 780 -41.50 36.55 -8.20
CA GLU A 780 -40.84 35.39 -8.83
C GLU A 780 -39.57 35.00 -8.06
N ALA A 781 -38.73 35.97 -7.70
CA ALA A 781 -37.53 35.76 -6.88
C ALA A 781 -37.85 35.16 -5.49
N LYS A 782 -38.96 35.58 -4.85
CA LYS A 782 -39.44 34.97 -3.59
C LYS A 782 -39.98 33.54 -3.78
N GLY A 783 -40.45 33.20 -4.97
CA GLY A 783 -40.91 31.87 -5.34
C GLY A 783 -39.76 30.85 -5.34
N GLU A 784 -38.64 31.18 -5.97
CA GLU A 784 -37.45 30.30 -6.05
C GLU A 784 -36.84 30.02 -4.66
N VAL A 785 -36.76 31.03 -3.79
CA VAL A 785 -36.31 30.86 -2.40
C VAL A 785 -37.21 29.91 -1.62
N LYS A 786 -38.53 29.94 -1.88
CA LYS A 786 -39.50 29.06 -1.23
C LYS A 786 -39.27 27.59 -1.64
N GLU A 787 -38.98 27.35 -2.92
CA GLU A 787 -38.67 26.00 -3.43
C GLU A 787 -37.37 25.45 -2.82
N MET A 788 -36.30 26.25 -2.77
CA MET A 788 -35.04 25.86 -2.13
C MET A 788 -35.23 25.54 -0.63
N ARG A 789 -36.05 26.32 0.09
CA ARG A 789 -36.38 26.05 1.50
C ARG A 789 -37.14 24.74 1.70
N GLU A 790 -38.07 24.40 0.80
CA GLU A 790 -38.78 23.12 0.84
C GLU A 790 -37.85 21.94 0.55
N ASN A 791 -36.88 22.09 -0.35
CA ASN A 791 -35.86 21.06 -0.60
C ASN A 791 -34.97 20.83 0.63
N ILE A 792 -34.49 21.89 1.30
CA ILE A 792 -33.75 21.78 2.56
C ILE A 792 -34.58 21.07 3.64
N LYS A 793 -35.88 21.33 3.71
CA LYS A 793 -36.80 20.69 4.67
C LYS A 793 -36.95 19.19 4.41
N LYS A 794 -37.04 18.77 3.14
CA LYS A 794 -37.02 17.34 2.74
C LYS A 794 -35.72 16.66 3.16
N ILE A 795 -34.56 17.26 2.87
CA ILE A 795 -33.26 16.68 3.24
C ILE A 795 -33.10 16.58 4.77
N ARG A 796 -33.57 17.59 5.52
CA ARG A 796 -33.59 17.55 7.00
C ARG A 796 -34.48 16.43 7.55
N GLN A 797 -35.63 16.17 6.93
CA GLN A 797 -36.49 15.05 7.32
C GLN A 797 -35.80 13.70 7.12
N LEU A 798 -35.07 13.51 6.02
CA LEU A 798 -34.29 12.29 5.76
C LEU A 798 -33.23 12.06 6.84
N VAL A 799 -32.52 13.11 7.27
CA VAL A 799 -31.53 13.03 8.36
C VAL A 799 -32.19 12.65 9.70
N ILE A 800 -33.38 13.17 10.00
CA ILE A 800 -34.14 12.81 11.21
C ILE A 800 -34.60 11.35 11.16
N GLN A 801 -35.07 10.89 10.00
CA GLN A 801 -35.47 9.49 9.79
C GLN A 801 -34.28 8.53 9.99
N GLN A 802 -33.11 8.84 9.44
CA GLN A 802 -31.89 8.04 9.66
C GLN A 802 -31.48 7.99 11.14
N LYS A 803 -31.57 9.11 11.86
CA LYS A 803 -31.31 9.14 13.32
C LYS A 803 -32.29 8.28 14.11
N LYS A 804 -33.58 8.27 13.75
CA LYS A 804 -34.60 7.41 14.38
C LYS A 804 -34.33 5.93 14.10
N LEU A 805 -34.04 5.56 12.86
CA LEU A 805 -33.65 4.21 12.47
C LEU A 805 -32.46 3.70 13.28
N LYS A 806 -31.42 4.54 13.46
CA LYS A 806 -30.27 4.22 14.31
C LYS A 806 -30.64 3.92 15.76
N GLN A 807 -31.55 4.68 16.35
CA GLN A 807 -32.03 4.43 17.72
C GLN A 807 -32.81 3.12 17.81
N ILE A 808 -33.63 2.79 16.81
CA ILE A 808 -34.39 1.54 16.73
C ILE A 808 -33.42 0.36 16.61
N SER A 809 -32.51 0.38 15.64
CA SER A 809 -31.53 -0.68 15.44
C SER A 809 -30.63 -0.87 16.68
N PHE A 810 -30.27 0.19 17.40
CA PHE A 810 -29.51 0.06 18.65
C PHE A 810 -30.29 -0.60 19.78
N LYS A 811 -31.60 -0.38 19.87
CA LYS A 811 -32.47 -1.09 20.81
C LYS A 811 -32.62 -2.56 20.43
N GLU A 812 -32.81 -2.85 19.15
CA GLU A 812 -32.88 -4.23 18.62
C GLU A 812 -31.59 -5.01 18.87
N ILE A 813 -30.42 -4.41 18.64
CA ILE A 813 -29.12 -5.05 18.92
C ILE A 813 -29.00 -5.36 20.42
N LYS A 814 -29.40 -4.42 21.29
CA LYS A 814 -29.37 -4.64 22.75
C LYS A 814 -30.27 -5.81 23.13
N GLY A 815 -31.50 -5.85 22.60
CA GLY A 815 -32.43 -6.98 22.78
C GLY A 815 -31.89 -8.29 22.22
N ASN A 816 -31.21 -8.28 21.08
CA ASN A 816 -30.62 -9.49 20.49
C ASN A 816 -29.47 -10.05 21.34
N VAL A 817 -28.65 -9.20 21.94
CA VAL A 817 -27.56 -9.62 22.85
C VAL A 817 -28.12 -10.25 24.12
N GLU A 818 -29.21 -9.69 24.65
CA GLU A 818 -29.87 -10.19 25.87
C GLU A 818 -30.66 -11.49 25.61
N ASN A 819 -31.36 -11.58 24.47
CA ASN A 819 -32.25 -12.71 24.16
C ASN A 819 -31.56 -13.89 23.45
N ASN A 820 -30.39 -13.69 22.82
CA ASN A 820 -29.67 -14.74 22.07
C ASN A 820 -28.21 -14.88 22.54
N ALA A 821 -28.02 -15.17 23.83
CA ALA A 821 -26.70 -15.27 24.46
C ALA A 821 -25.75 -16.26 23.75
N GLU A 822 -26.26 -17.39 23.27
CA GLU A 822 -25.46 -18.43 22.61
C GLU A 822 -24.94 -17.99 21.23
N LYS A 823 -25.80 -17.39 20.38
CA LYS A 823 -25.40 -16.80 19.10
C LYS A 823 -24.44 -15.63 19.28
N TYR A 824 -24.61 -14.85 20.35
CA TYR A 824 -23.69 -13.77 20.68
C TYR A 824 -22.31 -14.28 21.15
N LYS A 825 -22.27 -15.39 21.91
CA LYS A 825 -21.02 -16.08 22.26
C LYS A 825 -20.31 -16.56 20.98
N LYS A 826 -21.04 -17.18 20.06
CA LYS A 826 -20.52 -17.59 18.74
C LYS A 826 -19.98 -16.41 17.93
N TYR A 827 -20.69 -15.27 17.92
CA TYR A 827 -20.19 -14.03 17.30
C TYR A 827 -18.87 -13.54 17.91
N LYS A 828 -18.71 -13.56 19.24
CA LYS A 828 -17.46 -13.16 19.91
C LYS A 828 -16.27 -14.04 19.56
N GLU A 829 -16.52 -15.31 19.24
CA GLU A 829 -15.48 -16.24 18.86
C GLU A 829 -15.20 -16.22 17.34
N SER A 830 -16.05 -15.54 16.54
CA SER A 830 -15.85 -15.42 15.10
C SER A 830 -14.54 -14.73 14.74
N LEU A 831 -13.98 -15.14 13.60
CA LEU A 831 -12.77 -14.55 13.03
C LEU A 831 -12.84 -13.02 12.90
N PHE A 832 -14.00 -12.50 12.46
CA PHE A 832 -14.24 -11.07 12.34
C PHE A 832 -14.07 -10.33 13.68
N TYR A 833 -14.73 -10.82 14.74
CA TYR A 833 -14.69 -10.17 16.05
C TYR A 833 -13.27 -10.17 16.61
N LEU A 834 -12.55 -11.28 16.44
CA LEU A 834 -11.16 -11.43 16.90
C LEU A 834 -10.22 -10.47 16.16
N LEU A 835 -10.32 -10.37 14.84
CA LEU A 835 -9.52 -9.41 14.08
C LEU A 835 -9.83 -7.97 14.50
N LYS A 836 -11.11 -7.61 14.57
CA LYS A 836 -11.55 -6.25 14.93
C LYS A 836 -11.16 -5.83 16.36
N ASN A 837 -11.32 -6.71 17.35
CA ASN A 837 -11.22 -6.32 18.76
C ASN A 837 -9.94 -6.80 19.43
N THR A 838 -9.45 -7.99 19.07
CA THR A 838 -8.24 -8.57 19.68
C THR A 838 -6.98 -8.06 19.00
N CYS A 839 -6.99 -7.90 17.67
CA CYS A 839 -5.82 -7.41 16.95
C CYS A 839 -5.74 -5.88 16.83
N ALA A 840 -6.82 -5.16 17.15
CA ALA A 840 -6.82 -3.70 17.14
C ALA A 840 -6.13 -3.11 18.39
N LYS A 841 -5.20 -2.17 18.17
CA LYS A 841 -4.61 -1.35 19.23
C LYS A 841 -5.56 -0.16 19.53
N LYS A 842 -6.16 -0.16 20.72
CA LYS A 842 -7.07 0.89 21.22
C LYS A 842 -6.33 1.87 22.13
N ILE A 843 -6.66 3.16 22.04
CA ILE A 843 -6.11 4.18 22.95
C ILE A 843 -6.94 4.18 24.24
N THR A 844 -6.40 3.60 25.31
CA THR A 844 -7.04 3.52 26.64
C THR A 844 -6.30 4.30 27.74
N SER A 845 -5.14 4.90 27.44
CA SER A 845 -4.35 5.70 28.41
C SER A 845 -3.37 6.69 27.74
N GLU A 846 -2.84 7.64 28.52
CA GLU A 846 -1.81 8.61 28.07
C GLU A 846 -0.42 7.97 27.82
N THR A 847 -0.12 6.85 28.48
CA THR A 847 1.07 6.03 28.21
C THR A 847 0.96 5.33 26.86
N ASN A 848 -0.20 4.72 26.56
CA ASN A 848 -0.47 4.08 25.27
C ASN A 848 -0.41 5.08 24.10
N PHE A 849 -0.78 6.34 24.33
CA PHE A 849 -0.63 7.41 23.34
C PHE A 849 0.84 7.73 23.03
N LYS A 850 1.73 7.76 24.03
CA LYS A 850 3.17 8.00 23.79
C LYS A 850 3.83 6.86 23.00
N GLU A 851 3.41 5.62 23.23
CA GLU A 851 3.87 4.45 22.48
C GLU A 851 3.30 4.44 21.05
N ALA A 852 2.00 4.66 20.89
CA ALA A 852 1.33 4.84 19.61
C ALA A 852 1.93 5.94 18.72
N VAL A 853 2.34 7.05 19.33
CA VAL A 853 2.94 8.19 18.62
C VAL A 853 4.35 7.87 18.11
N LYS A 854 5.09 6.94 18.75
CA LYS A 854 6.37 6.47 18.20
C LYS A 854 6.19 5.65 16.91
N GLU A 855 5.05 4.99 16.75
CA GLU A 855 4.71 4.18 15.57
C GLU A 855 4.03 4.99 14.45
N HIS A 856 3.79 6.31 14.62
CA HIS A 856 3.10 7.14 13.63
C HIS A 856 3.97 7.39 12.38
N PRO A 857 3.47 7.26 11.14
CA PRO A 857 4.28 7.29 9.91
C PRO A 857 5.23 8.50 9.80
N GLU A 858 4.70 9.71 9.96
CA GLU A 858 5.51 10.96 9.92
C GLU A 858 6.59 11.03 11.03
N ILE A 859 6.40 10.33 12.16
CA ILE A 859 7.36 10.30 13.27
C ILE A 859 8.38 9.19 13.07
N LEU A 860 7.94 8.03 12.58
CA LEU A 860 8.80 6.90 12.27
C LEU A 860 9.78 7.23 11.13
N GLU A 861 9.34 7.95 10.09
CA GLU A 861 10.23 8.49 9.05
C GLU A 861 11.30 9.42 9.64
N THR A 862 10.87 10.29 10.55
CA THR A 862 11.78 11.23 11.22
C THR A 862 12.76 10.50 12.15
N ASP A 863 12.31 9.45 12.83
CA ASP A 863 13.12 8.63 13.73
C ASP A 863 14.11 7.74 12.96
N ASN A 864 13.70 7.16 11.84
CA ASN A 864 14.58 6.41 10.93
C ASN A 864 15.64 7.32 10.31
N LEU A 865 15.26 8.55 9.93
CA LEU A 865 16.22 9.55 9.41
C LEU A 865 17.21 10.01 10.48
N LEU A 866 16.78 10.12 11.74
CA LEU A 866 17.69 10.40 12.86
C LEU A 866 18.65 9.22 13.11
N ALA A 867 18.17 7.98 12.99
CA ALA A 867 19.00 6.78 13.09
C ALA A 867 20.05 6.74 11.96
N SER A 868 19.65 7.04 10.72
CA SER A 868 20.58 7.05 9.58
C SER A 868 21.67 8.10 9.72
N TYR A 869 21.35 9.30 10.25
CA TYR A 869 22.38 10.31 10.52
C TYR A 869 23.38 9.87 11.60
N ASN A 870 22.94 9.11 12.61
CA ASN A 870 23.84 8.58 13.64
C ASN A 870 24.74 7.47 13.08
N GLU A 871 24.19 6.59 12.25
CA GLU A 871 24.94 5.53 11.56
C GLU A 871 25.95 6.12 10.56
N GLU A 872 25.59 7.18 9.84
CA GLU A 872 26.51 7.90 8.95
C GLU A 872 27.70 8.50 9.72
N ILE A 873 27.46 9.05 10.92
CA ILE A 873 28.52 9.52 11.82
C ILE A 873 29.42 8.36 12.25
N GLU A 874 28.85 7.22 12.66
CA GLU A 874 29.63 6.03 13.02
C GLU A 874 30.46 5.51 11.84
N ASN A 875 29.90 5.48 10.64
CA ASN A 875 30.59 5.07 9.41
C ASN A 875 31.77 6.00 9.07
N LEU A 876 31.59 7.32 9.19
CA LEU A 876 32.67 8.28 9.00
C LEU A 876 33.82 8.07 10.00
N HIS A 877 33.51 7.76 11.27
CA HIS A 877 34.54 7.40 12.26
C HIS A 877 35.15 6.02 11.98
N GLY A 878 34.35 5.08 11.49
CA GLY A 878 34.76 3.75 11.05
C GLY A 878 35.79 3.79 9.90
N GLN A 879 35.58 4.68 8.92
CA GLN A 879 36.53 4.90 7.82
C GLN A 879 37.90 5.35 8.32
N ILE A 880 37.95 6.32 9.24
CA ILE A 880 39.20 6.78 9.86
C ILE A 880 39.88 5.61 10.61
N LYS A 881 39.11 4.84 11.38
CA LYS A 881 39.61 3.70 12.13
C LYS A 881 40.18 2.61 11.21
N ASN A 882 39.52 2.34 10.09
CA ASN A 882 39.96 1.36 9.10
C ASN A 882 41.22 1.81 8.37
N GLN A 883 41.28 3.06 7.89
CA GLN A 883 42.50 3.62 7.30
C GLN A 883 43.69 3.58 8.27
N MET A 884 43.45 3.90 9.54
CA MET A 884 44.48 3.82 10.58
C MET A 884 44.94 2.39 10.86
N THR A 885 44.03 1.42 10.81
CA THR A 885 44.35 0.00 11.00
C THR A 885 45.15 -0.53 9.80
N ASN A 886 44.75 -0.20 8.58
CA ASN A 886 45.44 -0.62 7.36
C ASN A 886 46.86 -0.06 7.31
N TYR A 887 47.02 1.23 7.65
CA TYR A 887 48.34 1.85 7.77
C TYR A 887 49.20 1.19 8.84
N LYS A 888 48.66 0.93 10.04
CA LYS A 888 49.39 0.23 11.11
C LYS A 888 49.88 -1.15 10.64
N ASN A 889 49.05 -1.91 9.93
CA ASN A 889 49.41 -3.22 9.38
C ASN A 889 50.49 -3.09 8.31
N ARG A 890 50.35 -2.16 7.36
CA ARG A 890 51.35 -1.88 6.32
C ARG A 890 52.69 -1.47 6.92
N MET A 891 52.68 -0.66 7.97
CA MET A 891 53.88 -0.17 8.63
C MET A 891 54.55 -1.23 9.50
N ALA A 892 53.77 -2.12 10.12
CA ALA A 892 54.28 -3.31 10.78
C ALA A 892 54.96 -4.26 9.78
N HIS A 893 54.38 -4.42 8.58
CA HIS A 893 54.95 -5.22 7.49
C HIS A 893 56.28 -4.65 6.98
N LEU A 894 56.33 -3.36 6.62
CA LEU A 894 57.57 -2.72 6.14
C LEU A 894 58.69 -2.79 7.19
N LYS A 895 58.36 -2.59 8.48
CA LYS A 895 59.30 -2.78 9.59
C LYS A 895 59.70 -4.25 9.78
N GLY A 896 58.83 -5.19 9.46
CA GLY A 896 59.10 -6.62 9.47
C GLY A 896 60.07 -7.05 8.37
N ILE A 897 59.93 -6.52 7.15
CA ILE A 897 60.88 -6.74 6.06
C ILE A 897 62.27 -6.23 6.45
N LEU A 898 62.36 -5.03 7.05
CA LEU A 898 63.62 -4.44 7.49
C LEU A 898 64.41 -5.31 8.51
N LYS A 899 63.73 -6.23 9.20
CA LYS A 899 64.33 -7.13 10.20
C LYS A 899 64.85 -8.45 9.62
N LYS A 900 64.59 -8.75 8.34
CA LYS A 900 65.12 -9.97 7.70
C LYS A 900 66.63 -9.81 7.44
N LYS A 901 67.40 -10.88 7.64
CA LYS A 901 68.86 -10.86 7.53
C LYS A 901 69.37 -10.76 6.08
N ASP A 902 68.52 -11.07 5.10
CA ASP A 902 68.91 -11.34 3.72
C ASP A 902 68.77 -10.13 2.76
N LEU A 903 68.68 -8.90 3.30
CA LEU A 903 68.56 -7.68 2.47
C LEU A 903 69.89 -6.99 2.24
N SER A 904 70.16 -6.60 0.99
CA SER A 904 71.29 -5.75 0.61
C SER A 904 71.19 -4.35 1.21
N GLU A 905 72.33 -3.65 1.26
CA GLU A 905 72.41 -2.29 1.80
C GLU A 905 71.53 -1.29 1.03
N LEU A 906 71.44 -1.48 -0.30
CA LEU A 906 70.58 -0.68 -1.18
C LEU A 906 69.10 -0.91 -0.88
N GLU A 907 68.65 -2.16 -0.76
CA GLU A 907 67.26 -2.50 -0.45
C GLU A 907 66.84 -2.00 0.93
N ARG A 908 67.74 -2.08 1.93
CA ARG A 908 67.52 -1.50 3.26
C ARG A 908 67.35 0.01 3.21
N SER A 909 68.12 0.70 2.37
CA SER A 909 68.01 2.15 2.17
C SER A 909 66.69 2.53 1.50
N VAL A 910 66.31 1.81 0.43
CA VAL A 910 65.03 2.00 -0.28
C VAL A 910 63.86 1.79 0.66
N ILE A 911 63.84 0.72 1.47
CA ILE A 911 62.74 0.47 2.42
C ILE A 911 62.68 1.54 3.51
N LYS A 912 63.82 2.04 4.01
CA LYS A 912 63.84 3.16 4.98
C LYS A 912 63.26 4.44 4.36
N LEU A 913 63.58 4.74 3.11
CA LEU A 913 63.01 5.85 2.36
C LEU A 913 61.50 5.67 2.17
N THR A 914 61.06 4.50 1.70
CA THR A 914 59.63 4.19 1.54
C THR A 914 58.86 4.31 2.86
N ILE A 915 59.41 3.85 3.99
CA ILE A 915 58.78 4.02 5.32
C ILE A 915 58.65 5.51 5.68
N LYS A 916 59.65 6.33 5.34
CA LYS A 916 59.65 7.77 5.65
C LYS A 916 58.64 8.52 4.77
N ASP A 917 58.57 8.18 3.50
CA ASP A 917 57.61 8.75 2.54
C ASP A 917 56.18 8.35 2.90
N GLU A 918 55.93 7.05 3.15
CA GLU A 918 54.62 6.55 3.62
C GLU A 918 54.17 7.21 4.93
N GLN A 919 55.08 7.48 5.86
CA GLN A 919 54.77 8.22 7.09
C GLN A 919 54.37 9.67 6.84
N LYS A 920 55.03 10.33 5.87
CA LYS A 920 54.75 11.71 5.48
C LYS A 920 53.40 11.79 4.76
N ASP A 921 53.18 10.91 3.80
CA ASP A 921 51.95 10.83 2.99
C ASP A 921 50.75 10.48 3.86
N PHE A 922 50.89 9.50 4.76
CA PHE A 922 49.81 9.15 5.69
C PHE A 922 49.49 10.28 6.68
N LYS A 923 50.49 11.03 7.18
CA LYS A 923 50.23 12.22 8.01
C LYS A 923 49.46 13.29 7.24
N GLY A 924 49.83 13.53 5.99
CA GLY A 924 49.14 14.45 5.09
C GLY A 924 47.69 14.02 4.84
N LEU A 925 47.51 12.77 4.42
CA LEU A 925 46.22 12.13 4.17
C LEU A 925 45.33 12.18 5.42
N MET A 926 45.81 11.74 6.59
CA MET A 926 45.01 11.73 7.83
C MET A 926 44.62 13.13 8.28
N LYS A 927 45.47 14.14 8.07
CA LYS A 927 45.13 15.54 8.38
C LYS A 927 44.02 16.05 7.45
N ALA A 928 44.09 15.72 6.17
CA ALA A 928 43.06 16.03 5.19
C ALA A 928 41.74 15.29 5.51
N THR A 929 41.79 13.97 5.73
CA THR A 929 40.63 13.13 6.05
C THR A 929 39.96 13.55 7.36
N LYS A 930 40.72 13.84 8.42
CA LYS A 930 40.13 14.35 9.68
C LYS A 930 39.43 15.69 9.48
N LYS A 931 39.97 16.57 8.62
CA LYS A 931 39.37 17.88 8.34
C LYS A 931 38.07 17.73 7.53
N THR A 932 38.05 16.87 6.52
CA THR A 932 36.84 16.58 5.72
C THR A 932 35.77 15.89 6.56
N VAL A 933 36.12 14.87 7.34
CA VAL A 933 35.19 14.18 8.25
C VAL A 933 34.64 15.14 9.31
N SER A 934 35.49 15.97 9.93
CA SER A 934 35.01 16.96 10.91
C SER A 934 34.03 17.98 10.31
N LYS A 935 34.24 18.38 9.05
CA LYS A 935 33.32 19.26 8.33
C LYS A 935 31.99 18.54 8.03
N ALA A 936 32.04 17.30 7.55
CA ALA A 936 30.85 16.48 7.31
C ALA A 936 30.06 16.22 8.59
N GLU A 937 30.73 15.85 9.68
CA GLU A 937 30.11 15.60 10.99
C GLU A 937 29.38 16.85 11.54
N LYS A 938 29.96 18.05 11.36
CA LYS A 938 29.30 19.31 11.74
C LYS A 938 28.04 19.58 10.94
N GLU A 939 28.05 19.29 9.64
CA GLU A 939 26.88 19.45 8.78
C GLU A 939 25.78 18.42 9.12
N ILE A 940 26.14 17.16 9.34
CA ILE A 940 25.18 16.12 9.78
C ILE A 940 24.59 16.47 11.15
N LYS A 941 25.40 16.93 12.12
CA LYS A 941 24.90 17.38 13.44
C LYS A 941 23.94 18.57 13.35
N LYS A 942 24.10 19.47 12.38
CA LYS A 942 23.11 20.53 12.11
C LYS A 942 21.80 19.94 11.59
N LYS A 943 21.86 18.99 10.65
CA LYS A 943 20.69 18.27 10.12
C LYS A 943 19.95 17.47 11.20
N VAL A 944 20.66 16.85 12.14
CA VAL A 944 20.07 16.18 13.31
C VAL A 944 19.25 17.17 14.13
N LYS A 945 19.82 18.32 14.50
CA LYS A 945 19.14 19.35 15.29
C LYS A 945 17.89 19.92 14.60
N THR A 946 17.95 20.15 13.29
CA THR A 946 16.78 20.64 12.53
C THR A 946 15.68 19.59 12.46
N THR A 947 16.06 18.33 12.23
CA THR A 947 15.15 17.17 12.13
C THR A 947 14.48 16.88 13.49
N GLU A 948 15.21 16.96 14.61
CA GLU A 948 14.64 16.85 15.96
C GLU A 948 13.63 17.96 16.26
N LYS A 949 13.89 19.19 15.79
CA LYS A 949 12.97 20.32 15.94
C LYS A 949 11.70 20.10 15.11
N GLN A 950 11.83 19.54 13.91
CA GLN A 950 10.70 19.17 13.06
C GLN A 950 9.87 18.04 13.69
N ARG A 951 10.53 17.01 14.23
CA ARG A 951 9.89 15.92 14.99
C ARG A 951 9.02 16.45 16.12
N LYS A 952 9.56 17.36 16.94
CA LYS A 952 8.81 17.97 18.06
C LYS A 952 7.58 18.73 17.55
N LYS A 953 7.71 19.48 16.45
CA LYS A 953 6.57 20.18 15.82
C LYS A 953 5.52 19.21 15.27
N ASN A 954 5.93 18.11 14.62
CA ASN A 954 5.02 17.11 14.06
C ASN A 954 4.24 16.38 15.15
N VAL A 955 4.90 15.95 16.22
CA VAL A 955 4.25 15.37 17.42
C VAL A 955 3.22 16.35 18.00
N GLU A 956 3.57 17.63 18.10
CA GLU A 956 2.66 18.65 18.62
C GLU A 956 1.50 18.95 17.66
N LYS A 957 1.72 18.89 16.35
CA LYS A 957 0.71 19.03 15.30
C LYS A 957 -0.27 17.85 15.34
N ILE A 958 0.22 16.60 15.39
CA ILE A 958 -0.61 15.39 15.55
C ILE A 958 -1.43 15.47 16.83
N ARG A 959 -0.81 15.86 17.96
CA ARG A 959 -1.52 16.08 19.23
C ARG A 959 -2.59 17.16 19.11
N LYS A 960 -2.33 18.26 18.39
CA LYS A 960 -3.30 19.33 18.11
C LYS A 960 -4.41 18.87 17.16
N THR A 961 -4.11 18.08 16.14
CA THR A 961 -5.07 17.53 15.17
C THR A 961 -6.02 16.53 15.83
N ILE A 962 -5.51 15.61 16.65
CA ILE A 962 -6.32 14.67 17.44
C ILE A 962 -7.18 15.44 18.45
N LYS A 963 -6.62 16.44 19.14
CA LYS A 963 -7.39 17.37 19.98
C LYS A 963 -8.46 18.11 19.20
N LYS A 964 -8.17 18.54 17.96
CA LYS A 964 -9.10 19.29 17.10
C LYS A 964 -10.19 18.37 16.55
N GLN A 965 -9.90 17.15 16.12
CA GLN A 965 -10.88 16.16 15.69
C GLN A 965 -11.82 15.76 16.83
N ILE A 966 -11.29 15.48 18.03
CA ILE A 966 -12.12 15.14 19.18
C ILE A 966 -12.92 16.35 19.68
N LYS A 967 -12.34 17.57 19.60
CA LYS A 967 -13.05 18.82 19.89
C LYS A 967 -14.10 19.13 18.83
N VAL A 968 -13.86 18.81 17.56
CA VAL A 968 -14.82 18.95 16.44
C VAL A 968 -15.93 17.92 16.57
N GLU A 969 -15.67 16.68 16.97
CA GLU A 969 -16.72 15.70 17.26
C GLU A 969 -17.60 16.14 18.45
N LYS A 970 -16.99 16.57 19.56
CA LYS A 970 -17.73 17.08 20.74
C LYS A 970 -18.42 18.41 20.47
N LYS A 971 -17.81 19.27 19.65
CA LYS A 971 -18.37 20.56 19.23
C LYS A 971 -19.47 20.35 18.20
N ASN A 972 -19.37 19.39 17.28
CA ASN A 972 -20.45 19.02 16.37
C ASN A 972 -21.63 18.41 17.15
N GLU A 973 -21.40 17.53 18.14
CA GLU A 973 -22.48 17.05 19.01
C GLU A 973 -23.16 18.18 19.79
N LYS A 974 -22.39 19.10 20.39
CA LYS A 974 -22.93 20.23 21.18
C LYS A 974 -23.45 21.40 20.35
N ASP A 975 -22.91 21.63 19.16
CA ASP A 975 -23.34 22.67 18.22
C ASP A 975 -24.55 22.18 17.44
N ILE A 976 -24.74 20.87 17.19
CA ILE A 976 -26.03 20.34 16.72
C ILE A 976 -27.12 20.61 17.76
N GLU A 977 -26.81 20.45 19.05
CA GLU A 977 -27.76 20.70 20.16
C GLU A 977 -27.97 22.20 20.47
N LYS A 978 -26.96 23.05 20.18
CA LYS A 978 -27.01 24.51 20.35
C LYS A 978 -27.52 25.25 19.13
N GLU A 979 -27.28 24.77 17.91
CA GLU A 979 -27.88 25.28 16.66
C GLU A 979 -29.38 25.02 16.65
N GLU A 980 -29.84 23.88 17.16
CA GLU A 980 -31.28 23.59 17.35
C GLU A 980 -31.95 24.57 18.34
N LYS A 981 -31.19 25.08 19.31
CA LYS A 981 -31.65 26.09 20.29
C LYS A 981 -31.40 27.55 19.86
N LYS A 982 -30.36 27.82 19.06
CA LYS A 982 -30.01 29.15 18.52
C LYS A 982 -30.88 29.50 17.31
N LEU A 983 -31.20 28.53 16.44
CA LEU A 983 -32.12 28.72 15.31
C LEU A 983 -33.53 29.16 15.76
N ARG A 984 -33.92 28.88 17.01
CA ARG A 984 -35.14 29.40 17.66
C ARG A 984 -35.00 30.81 18.26
N LYS A 985 -33.77 31.30 18.47
CA LYS A 985 -33.49 32.58 19.16
C LYS A 985 -32.88 33.67 18.25
N THR A 986 -32.26 33.34 17.13
CA THR A 986 -31.74 34.32 16.15
C THR A 986 -32.80 34.88 15.20
N LEU A 987 -34.08 34.49 15.33
CA LEU A 987 -35.21 35.11 14.61
C LEU A 987 -35.70 36.44 15.21
N ARG A 988 -35.03 37.00 16.22
CA ARG A 988 -35.28 38.35 16.71
C ARG A 988 -33.96 38.97 17.19
N LYS A 989 -33.24 39.67 16.30
CA LYS A 989 -32.58 40.97 16.55
C LYS A 989 -31.59 41.37 15.42
N GLU A 990 -31.79 42.62 14.99
CA GLU A 990 -30.87 43.61 14.35
C GLU A 990 -30.32 43.27 12.94
N ARG A 991 -30.57 44.05 11.87
CA ARG A 991 -30.42 45.48 11.49
C ARG A 991 -29.02 45.86 10.93
N ASP A 992 -29.11 46.46 9.73
CA ASP A 992 -28.20 47.27 8.90
C ASP A 992 -26.89 46.65 8.37
N TYR A 993 -26.77 46.58 7.03
CA TYR A 993 -25.66 47.07 6.17
C TYR A 993 -26.05 46.90 4.68
N VAL A 994 -25.62 47.83 3.81
CA VAL A 994 -25.89 47.88 2.35
C VAL A 994 -24.60 47.53 1.61
N GLU A 995 -24.65 46.67 0.59
CA GLU A 995 -23.56 46.47 -0.40
C GLU A 995 -24.09 45.92 -1.74
N GLU A 996 -23.31 46.16 -2.81
CA GLU A 996 -23.58 45.99 -4.24
C GLU A 996 -23.99 44.59 -4.72
N ILE A 997 -24.81 44.56 -5.78
CA ILE A 997 -25.39 43.35 -6.38
C ILE A 997 -24.37 42.61 -7.26
N LYS A 998 -24.01 41.35 -6.95
CA LYS A 998 -23.02 40.53 -7.70
C LYS A 998 -23.53 39.18 -8.22
N ASP A 999 -24.81 38.86 -8.08
CA ASP A 999 -25.38 37.54 -8.46
C ASP A 999 -25.87 37.49 -9.93
N GLU A 1000 -25.32 36.55 -10.70
CA GLU A 1000 -25.51 36.38 -12.15
C GLU A 1000 -26.96 36.03 -12.54
N LYS A 1001 -27.66 35.21 -11.73
CA LYS A 1001 -29.06 34.84 -12.00
C LYS A 1001 -30.05 35.95 -11.65
N LEU A 1002 -29.73 36.74 -10.63
CA LEU A 1002 -30.53 37.92 -10.28
C LEU A 1002 -30.44 38.98 -11.40
N ASN A 1003 -29.26 39.11 -12.04
CA ASN A 1003 -29.08 39.98 -13.19
C ASN A 1003 -29.90 39.54 -14.42
N ASP A 1004 -30.02 38.24 -14.69
CA ASP A 1004 -30.86 37.73 -15.79
C ASP A 1004 -32.35 38.03 -15.55
N LEU A 1005 -32.84 37.85 -14.32
CA LEU A 1005 -34.22 38.21 -13.92
C LEU A 1005 -34.45 39.72 -14.04
N VAL A 1006 -33.49 40.54 -13.62
CA VAL A 1006 -33.54 42.01 -13.77
C VAL A 1006 -33.60 42.40 -15.26
N GLY A 1007 -32.77 41.78 -16.11
CA GLY A 1007 -32.78 41.99 -17.56
C GLY A 1007 -34.12 41.64 -18.22
N LYS A 1008 -34.70 40.48 -17.87
CA LYS A 1008 -36.02 40.04 -18.37
C LYS A 1008 -37.13 41.05 -18.10
N TYR A 1009 -37.22 41.53 -16.85
CA TYR A 1009 -38.27 42.48 -16.46
C TYR A 1009 -37.98 43.93 -16.88
N LYS A 1010 -36.71 44.29 -17.11
CA LYS A 1010 -36.31 45.55 -17.74
C LYS A 1010 -36.79 45.62 -19.19
N ASN A 1011 -36.53 44.57 -19.98
CA ASN A 1011 -36.98 44.50 -21.37
C ASN A 1011 -38.51 44.53 -21.48
N LYS A 1012 -39.19 43.72 -20.65
CA LYS A 1012 -40.66 43.73 -20.56
C LYS A 1012 -41.23 45.12 -20.23
N ALA A 1013 -40.56 45.88 -19.37
CA ALA A 1013 -40.98 47.24 -19.03
C ALA A 1013 -40.74 48.24 -20.17
N LEU A 1014 -39.66 48.09 -20.95
CA LEU A 1014 -39.37 48.92 -22.12
C LEU A 1014 -40.38 48.68 -23.25
N ASP A 1015 -40.71 47.43 -23.56
CA ASP A 1015 -41.72 47.08 -24.57
C ASP A 1015 -43.07 47.74 -24.25
N GLN A 1016 -43.48 47.69 -22.97
CA GLN A 1016 -44.72 48.34 -22.49
C GLN A 1016 -44.69 49.88 -22.56
N MET A 1017 -43.51 50.51 -22.65
CA MET A 1017 -43.42 51.97 -22.88
C MET A 1017 -43.58 52.33 -24.35
N VAL A 1018 -43.09 51.48 -25.25
CA VAL A 1018 -43.21 51.69 -26.70
C VAL A 1018 -44.69 51.70 -27.08
N ASP A 1019 -45.45 50.70 -26.63
CA ASP A 1019 -46.90 50.60 -26.86
C ASP A 1019 -47.65 51.84 -26.32
N LEU A 1020 -47.29 52.33 -25.13
CA LEU A 1020 -47.94 53.49 -24.51
C LEU A 1020 -47.65 54.80 -25.27
N ASN A 1021 -46.44 54.96 -25.80
CA ASN A 1021 -46.07 56.15 -26.56
C ASN A 1021 -46.82 56.23 -27.90
N GLU A 1022 -47.06 55.10 -28.56
CA GLU A 1022 -47.88 55.03 -29.77
C GLU A 1022 -49.33 55.46 -29.50
N GLU A 1023 -49.95 54.94 -28.43
CA GLU A 1023 -51.32 55.31 -28.03
C GLU A 1023 -51.46 56.81 -27.69
N MET A 1024 -50.43 57.40 -27.07
CA MET A 1024 -50.44 58.82 -26.69
C MET A 1024 -50.38 59.75 -27.91
N LEU A 1025 -49.63 59.37 -28.95
CA LEU A 1025 -49.46 60.16 -30.16
C LEU A 1025 -50.75 60.21 -31.00
N GLU A 1026 -51.52 59.11 -31.01
CA GLU A 1026 -52.82 59.05 -31.67
C GLU A 1026 -53.86 59.93 -30.97
N ALA A 1027 -53.91 59.90 -29.63
CA ALA A 1027 -54.86 60.69 -28.85
C ALA A 1027 -54.62 62.21 -28.92
N GLU A 1028 -53.39 62.66 -29.21
CA GLU A 1028 -53.05 64.07 -29.34
C GLU A 1028 -53.52 64.65 -30.68
N LYS A 1029 -53.35 63.90 -31.79
CA LYS A 1029 -53.90 64.24 -33.11
C LYS A 1029 -55.42 64.41 -33.08
N GLU A 1030 -56.12 63.55 -32.34
CA GLU A 1030 -57.58 63.60 -32.24
C GLU A 1030 -58.09 64.83 -31.47
N ARG A 1031 -57.34 65.28 -30.45
CA ARG A 1031 -57.71 66.45 -29.63
C ARG A 1031 -57.52 67.79 -30.33
N GLU A 1032 -56.51 67.94 -31.18
CA GLU A 1032 -56.33 69.16 -31.97
C GLU A 1032 -57.48 69.40 -32.95
N ASN A 1033 -57.95 68.34 -33.61
CA ASN A 1033 -59.09 68.40 -34.51
C ASN A 1033 -60.37 68.91 -33.80
N ILE A 1034 -60.65 68.41 -32.60
CA ILE A 1034 -61.83 68.81 -31.80
C ILE A 1034 -61.76 70.27 -31.32
N LYS A 1035 -60.55 70.81 -31.07
CA LYS A 1035 -60.37 72.18 -30.56
C LYS A 1035 -60.65 73.25 -31.61
N MET A 1036 -60.24 73.01 -32.86
CA MET A 1036 -60.46 73.92 -33.99
C MET A 1036 -61.94 74.12 -34.29
N GLU A 1037 -62.75 73.07 -34.12
CA GLU A 1037 -64.17 73.08 -34.41
C GLU A 1037 -64.98 73.90 -33.38
N LYS A 1038 -64.67 73.76 -32.08
CA LYS A 1038 -65.35 74.49 -30.99
C LYS A 1038 -65.10 76.00 -30.95
N MET A 1039 -63.99 76.49 -31.52
CA MET A 1039 -63.74 77.94 -31.59
C MET A 1039 -64.68 78.64 -32.57
N ARG A 1040 -65.02 77.99 -33.69
CA ARG A 1040 -65.93 78.56 -34.70
C ARG A 1040 -67.36 78.75 -34.18
N GLU A 1041 -67.85 77.87 -33.31
CA GLU A 1041 -69.20 77.96 -32.75
C GLU A 1041 -69.39 79.08 -31.71
N ARG A 1042 -68.36 79.39 -30.91
CA ARG A 1042 -68.48 80.36 -29.79
C ARG A 1042 -68.60 81.81 -30.25
N GLU A 1043 -68.05 82.14 -31.41
CA GLU A 1043 -68.08 83.50 -31.95
C GLU A 1043 -69.48 83.87 -32.45
N HIS A 1044 -70.17 82.91 -33.08
CA HIS A 1044 -71.55 83.04 -33.56
C HIS A 1044 -72.55 83.32 -32.41
N MET A 1045 -72.34 82.74 -31.23
CA MET A 1045 -73.22 82.88 -30.05
C MET A 1045 -73.11 84.23 -29.31
N ARG A 1046 -72.03 85.01 -29.52
CA ARG A 1046 -71.86 86.30 -28.83
C ARG A 1046 -72.68 87.42 -29.45
N GLN A 1047 -72.91 87.40 -30.76
CA GLN A 1047 -73.66 88.46 -31.45
C GLN A 1047 -75.16 88.44 -31.09
N THR A 1048 -75.75 87.26 -30.91
CA THR A 1048 -77.17 87.06 -30.58
C THR A 1048 -77.56 87.55 -29.19
N LYS A 1049 -76.67 87.48 -28.19
CA LYS A 1049 -76.99 87.87 -26.80
C LYS A 1049 -77.10 89.38 -26.57
N LYS A 1050 -76.50 90.22 -27.42
CA LYS A 1050 -76.51 91.68 -27.23
C LYS A 1050 -77.90 92.29 -27.52
N ALA A 1051 -78.64 91.75 -28.49
CA ALA A 1051 -79.95 92.25 -28.90
C ALA A 1051 -81.08 92.02 -27.86
N ASN A 1052 -81.01 90.92 -27.08
CA ASN A 1052 -82.09 90.58 -26.13
C ASN A 1052 -82.13 91.47 -24.87
N LYS A 1053 -81.04 92.13 -24.51
CA LYS A 1053 -80.91 92.84 -23.23
C LYS A 1053 -81.62 94.21 -23.20
N GLU A 1054 -81.87 94.81 -24.37
CA GLU A 1054 -82.53 96.11 -24.49
C GLU A 1054 -84.06 96.01 -24.32
N ARG A 1055 -84.65 94.86 -24.68
CA ARG A 1055 -86.11 94.62 -24.55
C ARG A 1055 -86.60 94.54 -23.10
N GLU A 1056 -85.79 93.99 -22.18
CA GLU A 1056 -86.20 93.68 -20.81
C GLU A 1056 -86.38 94.92 -19.89
N GLN A 1057 -85.80 96.08 -20.24
CA GLN A 1057 -85.83 97.26 -19.37
C GLN A 1057 -87.14 98.06 -19.45
N GLN A 1058 -87.90 97.96 -20.54
CA GLN A 1058 -89.15 98.71 -20.71
C GLN A 1058 -90.32 98.11 -19.93
N GLU A 1059 -90.42 96.78 -19.82
CA GLU A 1059 -91.55 96.11 -19.15
C GLU A 1059 -91.62 96.36 -17.63
N LYS A 1060 -90.47 96.53 -16.96
CA LYS A 1060 -90.40 96.69 -15.49
C LYS A 1060 -90.98 98.01 -14.96
N LYS A 1061 -91.14 99.05 -15.79
CA LYS A 1061 -91.69 100.33 -15.33
C LYS A 1061 -93.22 100.32 -15.20
N ILE A 1062 -93.92 99.50 -15.99
CA ILE A 1062 -95.39 99.51 -16.07
C ILE A 1062 -96.02 98.80 -14.84
N VAL A 1063 -95.37 97.75 -14.33
CA VAL A 1063 -95.92 96.91 -13.24
C VAL A 1063 -96.00 97.63 -11.89
N LYS A 1064 -95.11 98.59 -11.60
CA LYS A 1064 -95.04 99.25 -10.28
C LYS A 1064 -96.19 100.22 -9.96
N ALA A 1065 -96.89 100.76 -10.97
CA ALA A 1065 -97.95 101.74 -10.75
C ALA A 1065 -99.27 101.12 -10.25
N ALA A 1066 -99.56 99.88 -10.64
CA ALA A 1066 -100.84 99.22 -10.34
C ALA A 1066 -100.97 98.73 -8.89
N GLU A 1067 -99.85 98.49 -8.18
CA GLU A 1067 -99.86 97.83 -6.88
C GLU A 1067 -100.19 98.76 -5.69
N GLN A 1068 -99.94 100.08 -5.83
CA GLN A 1068 -100.14 101.03 -4.74
C GLN A 1068 -101.63 101.38 -4.48
N GLN A 1069 -102.50 101.20 -5.48
CA GLN A 1069 -103.91 101.60 -5.39
C GLN A 1069 -104.75 100.57 -4.61
N ARG A 1070 -104.45 99.27 -4.73
CA ARG A 1070 -105.16 98.19 -4.02
C ARG A 1070 -105.02 98.25 -2.48
N LYS A 1071 -103.88 98.71 -1.96
CA LYS A 1071 -103.60 98.70 -0.51
C LYS A 1071 -104.38 99.74 0.31
N LYS A 1072 -105.01 100.75 -0.32
CA LYS A 1072 -105.79 101.77 0.38
C LYS A 1072 -107.22 101.35 0.71
N GLU A 1073 -107.86 100.56 -0.16
CA GLU A 1073 -109.27 100.17 -0.01
C GLU A 1073 -109.49 99.10 1.09
N GLU A 1074 -108.49 98.26 1.34
CA GLU A 1074 -108.59 97.13 2.27
C GLU A 1074 -108.64 97.55 3.75
N LYS A 1075 -107.96 98.64 4.13
CA LYS A 1075 -107.89 99.14 5.52
C LYS A 1075 -109.18 99.78 6.03
N LEU A 1076 -110.08 100.21 5.15
CA LEU A 1076 -111.33 100.85 5.57
C LEU A 1076 -112.34 99.82 6.09
N ARG A 1077 -112.34 98.61 5.53
CA ARG A 1077 -113.28 97.54 5.87
C ARG A 1077 -113.04 96.92 7.25
N GLU A 1078 -111.78 96.79 7.68
CA GLU A 1078 -111.44 96.22 9.01
C GLU A 1078 -111.94 97.04 10.22
N LYS A 1079 -112.23 98.34 10.03
CA LYS A 1079 -112.63 99.24 11.13
C LYS A 1079 -114.10 99.10 11.52
N GLU A 1080 -114.96 98.60 10.63
CA GLU A 1080 -116.40 98.49 10.91
C GLU A 1080 -116.75 97.18 11.63
N ASP A 1081 -116.10 96.08 11.27
CA ASP A 1081 -116.40 94.75 11.84
C ASP A 1081 -116.02 94.61 13.33
N LYS A 1082 -114.87 95.16 13.75
CA LYS A 1082 -114.40 95.04 15.15
C LYS A 1082 -115.27 95.77 16.17
N LYS A 1083 -116.11 96.72 15.74
CA LYS A 1083 -117.03 97.44 16.62
C LYS A 1083 -118.35 96.67 16.83
N ALA A 1084 -118.67 95.72 15.97
CA ALA A 1084 -119.91 94.93 16.01
C ALA A 1084 -119.78 93.60 16.77
N GLU A 1085 -118.56 93.18 17.15
CA GLU A 1085 -118.33 91.98 17.96
C GLU A 1085 -118.51 92.19 19.47
N LYS A 1086 -118.37 93.45 19.90
CA LYS A 1086 -119.27 94.10 20.86
C LYS A 1086 -119.53 93.42 22.20
N GLU A 1087 -120.26 94.19 22.97
CA GLU A 1087 -121.49 93.81 23.65
C GLU A 1087 -122.00 92.35 23.67
N ARG A 1088 -121.67 91.40 22.77
CA ARG A 1088 -122.01 89.98 22.97
C ARG A 1088 -121.30 89.36 24.18
N GLN A 1089 -119.99 89.63 24.38
CA GLN A 1089 -119.22 88.96 25.45
C GLN A 1089 -119.59 89.45 26.87
N ARG A 1090 -120.14 90.66 27.03
CA ARG A 1090 -120.56 91.20 28.34
C ARG A 1090 -121.89 90.63 28.86
N GLY A 1091 -122.70 89.97 28.02
CA GLY A 1091 -123.94 89.28 28.44
C GLY A 1091 -123.69 87.94 29.14
N THR A 1092 -122.66 87.20 28.73
CA THR A 1092 -122.30 85.87 29.26
C THR A 1092 -121.71 85.89 30.67
N LEU A 1093 -121.27 87.04 31.16
CA LEU A 1093 -120.67 87.20 32.49
C LEU A 1093 -121.68 87.17 33.66
N LYS A 1094 -123.00 87.06 33.42
CA LYS A 1094 -124.03 87.09 34.48
C LYS A 1094 -124.59 85.72 34.90
N LEU A 1095 -124.57 84.69 34.04
CA LEU A 1095 -125.22 83.40 34.30
C LEU A 1095 -124.34 82.35 35.01
N GLN A 1096 -123.00 82.41 34.87
CA GLN A 1096 -122.12 81.40 35.48
C GLN A 1096 -121.86 81.61 37.00
N LYS A 1097 -122.21 82.77 37.54
CA LYS A 1097 -122.09 83.06 38.99
C LYS A 1097 -123.21 82.41 39.85
N GLU A 1098 -124.25 81.83 39.27
CA GLU A 1098 -125.39 81.24 40.01
C GLU A 1098 -125.41 79.70 40.07
N ALA A 1099 -124.64 78.99 39.23
CA ALA A 1099 -124.92 77.56 38.99
C ALA A 1099 -124.23 76.51 39.88
N ALA A 1100 -123.11 76.77 40.58
CA ALA A 1100 -122.40 75.65 41.24
C ALA A 1100 -121.90 75.90 42.67
N ARG A 1101 -122.57 76.83 43.36
CA ARG A 1101 -122.74 76.86 44.83
C ARG A 1101 -123.32 75.55 45.43
N LYS A 1102 -123.28 74.39 44.73
CA LYS A 1102 -124.00 73.14 45.05
C LYS A 1102 -123.15 71.89 45.36
N THR A 1103 -121.81 71.89 45.30
CA THR A 1103 -120.99 70.67 45.58
C THR A 1103 -119.91 70.83 46.66
N LYS A 1104 -120.13 71.77 47.58
CA LYS A 1104 -119.50 71.82 48.91
C LYS A 1104 -120.37 71.00 49.88
N LYS A 1105 -120.27 69.66 49.88
CA LYS A 1105 -120.76 68.73 50.94
C LYS A 1105 -120.43 67.26 50.56
N ASN A 1106 -119.71 66.56 51.44
CA ASN A 1106 -119.41 65.10 51.48
C ASN A 1106 -118.18 64.63 50.64
N GLN A 1107 -116.95 64.65 51.19
CA GLN A 1107 -116.32 63.60 52.03
C GLN A 1107 -116.09 62.25 51.33
N LYS A 1108 -114.91 62.06 50.71
CA LYS A 1108 -113.98 60.94 50.90
C LYS A 1108 -112.65 61.23 50.20
#